data_AF-A0A844AVM7-F1
#
_entry.id   AF-A0A844AVM7-F1
#
_cell.length_a   1.000
_cell.length_b   1.000
_cell.length_c   1.000
_cell.angle_alpha   90.00
_cell.angle_beta   90.00
_cell.angle_gamma   90.00
#
_symmetry.space_group_name_H-M   'P 1'
#
loop_
_entity.id
_entity.type
_entity.pdbx_description
1 polymer ?
#
loop_
_entity_poly.entity_id
_entity_poly.type
_entity_poly.pdbx_seq_one_letter_code
_entity_poly.pdbx_strand_id
1 'polypeptide(L)'
;MTDANPLLAPWTTPFGLPPFDQVLPAHFEAAFDAAMREHRAELDAIATNAQEPTFDNTIAAFDRAGRSLLRIDLLFYNLCASETSPDLQAVQRRMAVPLAAHESAVFMHETLFMRVLALHEKRHQLGLTPEQARLLERLHLRFVRAGALLRGQAKQRYTEVTQRLAELTTAFGQNVLHDEASWSLVLRDEADLAGLPAFVRDAASNAAVERKVDGPYAITLARSSIMPFLTFSERRDLREEAWRAWTSRGEHAGEHDNRALVAEILALRHEQAKLHGCATYADYALVDRMAREPAAVNRLLNDVWSRAKPVVERERAQLVATQDALGGQGPIEAWDWRYWAEKVRVQQYAIDDAEVKPYFALDAMVAAAFDCATRLFGIRFTPRPDLRLYHPDVKAYEVQDAQGAQVGLFLHDNFARPTKRSGAWMSSYRKQARNGGTALPIIVNNNNFAKGSPTLLSFDDVRTLFHEFGHGLHGLLSDVTYHQLSGTAVLRDFVELPSQLFEHWMSEPDVLRRHARHVETGQPIPDELIERLQKARRFGQGYETVRYTASAIVDMAAHSHPDPASIKDWPAFEAQVLRERGLPDATGIMHRMVHFQHLFSGDSYAAGYYVYLWAEVLDADAYGAFKEAGDPFAPDVAQRLKRCIYSSGNSVEPGQAFEAFRGRPPVLDPLFEKKGLAEPA
;
A
#
# COMPACT_ATOMS: atom_id res chain seq x y z
N MET A 1 -3.29 10.83 -42.94
CA MET A 1 -3.56 9.58 -42.21
C MET A 1 -3.30 9.90 -40.75
N THR A 2 -4.34 10.00 -39.94
CA THR A 2 -4.19 10.20 -38.49
C THR A 2 -3.56 8.92 -37.93
N ASP A 3 -2.35 9.01 -37.38
CA ASP A 3 -1.75 7.89 -36.66
C ASP A 3 -2.76 7.39 -35.61
N ALA A 4 -3.13 6.12 -35.70
CA ALA A 4 -4.13 5.54 -34.82
C ALA A 4 -3.60 5.52 -33.37
N ASN A 5 -4.37 6.07 -32.43
CA ASN A 5 -3.97 6.11 -31.01
C ASN A 5 -3.80 4.68 -30.47
N PRO A 6 -2.58 4.27 -30.03
CA PRO A 6 -2.29 2.88 -29.65
C PRO A 6 -3.05 2.43 -28.39
N LEU A 7 -3.56 3.36 -27.58
CA LEU A 7 -4.35 3.05 -26.39
C LEU A 7 -5.77 2.54 -26.74
N LEU A 8 -6.30 2.94 -27.90
CA LEU A 8 -7.63 2.57 -28.38
C LEU A 8 -7.62 1.30 -29.24
N ALA A 9 -6.46 0.91 -29.77
CA ALA A 9 -6.32 -0.33 -30.53
C ALA A 9 -6.44 -1.58 -29.61
N PRO A 10 -6.81 -2.76 -30.15
CA PRO A 10 -6.61 -4.02 -29.46
C PRO A 10 -5.12 -4.24 -29.14
N TRP A 11 -4.80 -4.62 -27.91
CA TRP A 11 -3.41 -4.89 -27.50
C TRP A 11 -3.04 -6.33 -27.86
N THR A 12 -2.30 -6.51 -28.95
CA THR A 12 -1.84 -7.81 -29.47
C THR A 12 -0.42 -8.18 -29.03
N THR A 13 0.13 -7.45 -28.07
CA THR A 13 1.42 -7.78 -27.43
C THR A 13 1.33 -9.14 -26.72
N PRO A 14 2.45 -9.82 -26.45
CA PRO A 14 2.44 -11.03 -25.65
C PRO A 14 1.71 -10.81 -24.32
N PHE A 15 0.88 -11.78 -23.91
CA PHE A 15 0.02 -11.70 -22.73
C PHE A 15 -1.07 -10.61 -22.76
N GLY A 16 -1.17 -9.81 -23.83
CA GLY A 16 -2.00 -8.61 -23.88
C GLY A 16 -1.49 -7.51 -22.94
N LEU A 17 -0.16 -7.43 -22.77
CA LEU A 17 0.51 -6.34 -22.07
C LEU A 17 0.18 -4.96 -22.69
N PRO A 18 0.23 -3.87 -21.92
CA PRO A 18 0.24 -2.55 -22.52
C PRO A 18 1.38 -2.40 -23.54
N PRO A 19 1.16 -1.76 -24.71
CA PRO A 19 2.19 -1.54 -25.71
C PRO A 19 3.12 -0.39 -25.27
N PHE A 20 3.87 -0.59 -24.18
CA PHE A 20 4.62 0.47 -23.48
C PHE A 20 5.55 1.31 -24.39
N ASP A 21 6.13 0.68 -25.41
CA ASP A 21 7.02 1.32 -26.39
C ASP A 21 6.30 2.29 -27.34
N GLN A 22 4.98 2.25 -27.40
CA GLN A 22 4.13 3.11 -28.22
C GLN A 22 3.33 4.12 -27.39
N VAL A 23 3.40 4.05 -26.05
CA VAL A 23 2.60 4.91 -25.17
C VAL A 23 3.33 6.25 -24.99
N LEU A 24 2.64 7.34 -25.33
CA LEU A 24 3.10 8.70 -25.09
C LEU A 24 2.08 9.44 -24.21
N PRO A 25 2.52 10.43 -23.39
CA PRO A 25 1.61 11.23 -22.58
C PRO A 25 0.45 11.86 -23.38
N ALA A 26 0.75 12.32 -24.60
CA ALA A 26 -0.22 12.93 -25.51
C ALA A 26 -1.35 11.97 -25.97
N HIS A 27 -1.20 10.66 -25.82
CA HIS A 27 -2.23 9.69 -26.19
C HIS A 27 -3.39 9.63 -25.19
N PHE A 28 -3.17 9.99 -23.93
CA PHE A 28 -4.10 9.68 -22.85
C PHE A 28 -5.40 10.48 -22.90
N GLU A 29 -5.36 11.79 -23.09
CA GLU A 29 -6.58 12.63 -23.05
C GLU A 29 -7.59 12.19 -24.12
N ALA A 30 -7.14 12.06 -25.37
CA ALA A 30 -7.99 11.59 -26.46
C ALA A 30 -8.49 10.15 -26.24
N ALA A 31 -7.68 9.29 -25.63
CA ALA A 31 -8.07 7.91 -25.32
C ALA A 31 -9.11 7.83 -24.21
N PHE A 32 -8.93 8.60 -23.13
CA PHE A 32 -9.92 8.72 -22.05
C PHE A 32 -11.24 9.28 -22.57
N ASP A 33 -11.21 10.34 -23.38
CA ASP A 33 -12.42 10.93 -23.95
C ASP A 33 -13.21 9.94 -24.80
N ALA A 34 -12.52 9.15 -25.65
CA ALA A 34 -13.15 8.11 -26.44
C ALA A 34 -13.71 6.98 -25.57
N ALA A 35 -12.93 6.48 -24.62
CA ALA A 35 -13.33 5.37 -23.74
C ALA A 35 -14.46 5.75 -22.77
N MET A 36 -14.50 6.99 -22.29
CA MET A 36 -15.62 7.51 -21.48
C MET A 36 -16.91 7.64 -22.29
N ARG A 37 -16.84 7.99 -23.58
CA ARG A 37 -18.02 7.99 -24.47
C ARG A 37 -18.53 6.58 -24.74
N GLU A 38 -17.62 5.64 -25.02
CA GLU A 38 -17.97 4.22 -25.18
C GLU A 38 -18.64 3.67 -23.93
N HIS A 39 -18.03 3.88 -22.76
CA HIS A 39 -18.58 3.41 -21.49
C HIS A 39 -19.97 3.98 -21.21
N ARG A 40 -20.21 5.29 -21.45
CA ARG A 40 -21.55 5.87 -21.32
C ARG A 40 -22.57 5.19 -22.23
N ALA A 41 -22.22 4.92 -23.49
CA ALA A 41 -23.12 4.24 -24.42
C ALA A 41 -23.47 2.81 -23.96
N GLU A 42 -22.50 2.07 -23.41
CA GLU A 42 -22.75 0.74 -22.82
C GLU A 42 -23.70 0.83 -21.62
N LEU A 43 -23.53 1.83 -20.74
CA LEU A 43 -24.39 2.06 -19.59
C LEU A 43 -25.80 2.49 -19.99
N ASP A 44 -25.93 3.36 -21.00
CA ASP A 44 -27.21 3.78 -21.56
C ASP A 44 -27.97 2.58 -22.15
N ALA A 45 -27.27 1.67 -22.82
CA ALA A 45 -27.86 0.43 -23.34
C ALA A 45 -28.38 -0.49 -22.22
N ILE A 46 -27.68 -0.57 -21.08
CA ILE A 46 -28.15 -1.30 -19.90
C ILE A 46 -29.37 -0.61 -19.30
N ALA A 47 -29.30 0.71 -19.12
CA ALA A 47 -30.35 1.52 -18.51
C ALA A 47 -31.66 1.49 -19.32
N THR A 48 -31.56 1.53 -20.64
CA THR A 48 -32.71 1.59 -21.57
C THR A 48 -33.18 0.23 -22.08
N ASN A 49 -32.61 -0.87 -21.60
CA ASN A 49 -33.05 -2.21 -21.96
C ASN A 49 -34.53 -2.42 -21.58
N ALA A 50 -35.39 -2.64 -22.59
CA ALA A 50 -36.84 -2.76 -22.43
C ALA A 50 -37.29 -4.03 -21.67
N GLN A 51 -36.41 -5.04 -21.55
CA GLN A 51 -36.68 -6.21 -20.72
C GLN A 51 -36.61 -5.87 -19.23
N GLU A 52 -37.42 -6.57 -18.42
CA GLU A 52 -37.33 -6.48 -16.97
C GLU A 52 -35.89 -6.69 -16.49
N PRO A 53 -35.45 -5.96 -15.45
CA PRO A 53 -34.11 -6.14 -14.89
C PRO A 53 -33.89 -7.59 -14.46
N THR A 54 -32.80 -8.17 -14.94
CA THR A 54 -32.26 -9.46 -14.50
C THR A 54 -30.82 -9.28 -14.06
N PHE A 55 -30.28 -10.24 -13.33
CA PHE A 55 -28.86 -10.23 -12.98
C PHE A 55 -27.98 -10.08 -14.23
N ASP A 56 -28.26 -10.84 -15.29
CA ASP A 56 -27.41 -10.85 -16.49
C ASP A 56 -27.49 -9.57 -17.32
N ASN A 57 -28.69 -9.01 -17.50
CA ASN A 57 -28.90 -7.82 -18.33
C ASN A 57 -28.60 -6.50 -17.61
N THR A 58 -28.37 -6.54 -16.29
CA THR A 58 -28.09 -5.34 -15.47
C THR A 58 -26.77 -5.47 -14.73
N ILE A 59 -26.61 -6.45 -13.83
CA ILE A 59 -25.44 -6.55 -12.94
C ILE A 59 -24.23 -7.13 -13.68
N ALA A 60 -24.38 -8.28 -14.33
CA ALA A 60 -23.31 -8.87 -15.11
C ALA A 60 -22.96 -8.01 -16.33
N ALA A 61 -23.96 -7.33 -16.92
CA ALA A 61 -23.75 -6.36 -18.00
C ALA A 61 -22.94 -5.14 -17.53
N PHE A 62 -23.28 -4.57 -16.37
CA PHE A 62 -22.50 -3.49 -15.77
C PHE A 62 -21.05 -3.92 -15.49
N ASP A 63 -20.85 -5.13 -14.98
CA ASP A 63 -19.51 -5.71 -14.76
C ASP A 63 -18.72 -5.92 -16.07
N ARG A 64 -19.38 -6.03 -17.23
CA ARG A 64 -18.70 -6.09 -18.54
C ARG A 64 -18.42 -4.71 -19.15
N ALA A 65 -19.15 -3.68 -18.76
CA ALA A 65 -19.02 -2.33 -19.31
C ALA A 65 -17.70 -1.65 -18.89
N GLY A 66 -17.25 -0.68 -19.68
CA GLY A 66 -16.12 0.17 -19.36
C GLY A 66 -14.74 -0.49 -19.50
N ARG A 67 -14.62 -1.64 -20.18
CA ARG A 67 -13.34 -2.37 -20.31
C ARG A 67 -12.24 -1.55 -20.95
N SER A 68 -12.56 -0.80 -22.02
CA SER A 68 -11.60 0.08 -22.70
C SER A 68 -11.10 1.16 -21.74
N LEU A 69 -12.02 1.77 -20.99
CA LEU A 69 -11.69 2.80 -20.01
C LEU A 69 -10.83 2.24 -18.88
N LEU A 70 -11.24 1.13 -18.26
CA LEU A 70 -10.50 0.46 -17.19
C LEU A 70 -9.06 0.11 -17.62
N ARG A 71 -8.89 -0.38 -18.85
CA ARG A 71 -7.57 -0.73 -19.39
C ARG A 71 -6.65 0.48 -19.52
N ILE A 72 -7.17 1.61 -20.01
CA ILE A 72 -6.42 2.87 -20.14
C ILE A 72 -6.13 3.45 -18.75
N ASP A 73 -7.11 3.42 -17.86
CA ASP A 73 -7.02 3.91 -16.48
C ASP A 73 -5.92 3.20 -15.69
N LEU A 74 -5.93 1.86 -15.71
CA LEU A 74 -4.90 1.05 -15.06
C LEU A 74 -3.51 1.37 -15.62
N LEU A 75 -3.35 1.46 -16.94
CA LEU A 75 -2.06 1.83 -17.54
C LEU A 75 -1.61 3.23 -17.09
N PHE A 76 -2.51 4.22 -17.18
CA PHE A 76 -2.20 5.61 -16.87
C PHE A 76 -1.74 5.78 -15.43
N TYR A 77 -2.51 5.27 -14.46
CA TYR A 77 -2.18 5.44 -13.05
C TYR A 77 -0.98 4.60 -12.60
N ASN A 78 -0.72 3.45 -13.25
CA ASN A 78 0.54 2.73 -13.05
C ASN A 78 1.74 3.58 -13.49
N LEU A 79 1.70 4.19 -14.68
CA LEU A 79 2.79 5.05 -15.16
C LEU A 79 2.94 6.31 -14.28
N CYS A 80 1.84 6.98 -13.91
CA CYS A 80 1.90 8.13 -13.02
C CYS A 80 2.53 7.81 -11.65
N ALA A 81 2.42 6.57 -11.17
CA ALA A 81 3.01 6.14 -9.90
C ALA A 81 4.44 5.61 -10.04
N SER A 82 4.72 4.85 -11.10
CA SER A 82 5.95 4.09 -11.27
C SER A 82 6.98 4.76 -12.18
N GLU A 83 6.54 5.55 -13.17
CA GLU A 83 7.39 6.16 -14.19
C GLU A 83 6.76 7.46 -14.73
N THR A 84 6.62 8.45 -13.84
CA THR A 84 5.96 9.70 -14.17
C THR A 84 6.88 10.66 -14.94
N SER A 85 6.28 11.68 -15.54
CA SER A 85 6.98 12.78 -16.21
C SER A 85 6.20 14.08 -16.03
N PRO A 86 6.82 15.26 -16.26
CA PRO A 86 6.09 16.53 -16.23
C PRO A 86 4.84 16.51 -17.14
N ASP A 87 4.92 15.87 -18.30
CA ASP A 87 3.81 15.74 -19.24
C ASP A 87 2.71 14.81 -18.71
N LEU A 88 3.07 13.64 -18.13
CA LEU A 88 2.09 12.74 -17.51
C LEU A 88 1.40 13.40 -16.31
N GLN A 89 2.14 14.11 -15.46
CA GLN A 89 1.57 14.85 -14.34
C GLN A 89 0.62 15.95 -14.82
N ALA A 90 0.94 16.62 -15.93
CA ALA A 90 0.07 17.61 -16.53
C ALA A 90 -1.23 17.00 -17.07
N VAL A 91 -1.15 15.83 -17.71
CA VAL A 91 -2.34 15.05 -18.09
C VAL A 91 -3.14 14.66 -16.85
N GLN A 92 -2.49 14.19 -15.78
CA GLN A 92 -3.16 13.78 -14.54
C GLN A 92 -3.96 14.93 -13.93
N ARG A 93 -3.38 16.15 -13.87
CA ARG A 93 -4.09 17.35 -13.41
C ARG A 93 -5.28 17.70 -14.31
N ARG A 94 -5.11 17.68 -15.63
CA ARG A 94 -6.20 17.98 -16.58
C ARG A 94 -7.33 16.94 -16.56
N MET A 95 -7.00 15.67 -16.32
CA MET A 95 -7.95 14.57 -16.34
C MET A 95 -8.62 14.30 -14.98
N ALA A 96 -8.12 14.86 -13.87
CA ALA A 96 -8.70 14.66 -12.53
C ALA A 96 -10.20 14.97 -12.48
N VAL A 97 -10.62 16.16 -12.94
CA VAL A 97 -12.04 16.56 -12.95
C VAL A 97 -12.86 15.77 -13.98
N PRO A 98 -12.46 15.64 -15.27
CA PRO A 98 -13.22 14.84 -16.23
C PRO A 98 -13.47 13.40 -15.78
N LEU A 99 -12.47 12.74 -15.19
CA LEU A 99 -12.61 11.36 -14.70
C LEU A 99 -13.54 11.28 -13.49
N ALA A 100 -13.40 12.18 -12.51
CA ALA A 100 -14.31 12.25 -11.37
C ALA A 100 -15.77 12.57 -11.78
N ALA A 101 -15.94 13.44 -12.77
CA ALA A 101 -17.24 13.76 -13.36
C ALA A 101 -17.85 12.53 -14.06
N HIS A 102 -17.04 11.76 -14.78
CA HIS A 102 -17.48 10.53 -15.41
C HIS A 102 -17.91 9.49 -14.36
N GLU A 103 -17.12 9.26 -13.31
CA GLU A 103 -17.50 8.34 -12.24
C GLU A 103 -18.81 8.77 -11.55
N SER A 104 -18.96 10.05 -11.26
CA SER A 104 -20.22 10.62 -10.73
C SER A 104 -21.41 10.36 -11.65
N ALA A 105 -21.22 10.54 -12.97
CA ALA A 105 -22.27 10.29 -13.96
C ALA A 105 -22.68 8.81 -14.00
N VAL A 106 -21.73 7.88 -13.84
CA VAL A 106 -22.00 6.43 -13.79
C VAL A 106 -22.85 6.09 -12.57
N PHE A 107 -22.40 6.45 -11.37
CA PHE A 107 -23.05 6.02 -10.13
C PHE A 107 -24.24 6.89 -9.69
N MET A 108 -24.45 8.02 -10.36
CA MET A 108 -25.68 8.81 -10.18
C MET A 108 -26.64 8.69 -11.37
N HIS A 109 -26.42 7.74 -12.26
CA HIS A 109 -27.35 7.43 -13.34
C HIS A 109 -28.64 6.84 -12.77
N GLU A 110 -29.73 7.61 -12.79
CA GLU A 110 -30.97 7.27 -12.08
C GLU A 110 -31.61 5.99 -12.62
N THR A 111 -31.83 5.87 -13.93
CA THR A 111 -32.46 4.68 -14.52
C THR A 111 -31.66 3.41 -14.24
N LEU A 112 -30.33 3.46 -14.38
CA LEU A 112 -29.44 2.35 -14.07
C LEU A 112 -29.54 1.95 -12.59
N PHE A 113 -29.50 2.91 -11.67
CA PHE A 113 -29.64 2.64 -10.25
C PHE A 113 -31.00 2.02 -9.92
N MET A 114 -32.09 2.48 -10.54
CA MET A 114 -33.42 1.88 -10.32
C MET A 114 -33.48 0.41 -10.75
N ARG A 115 -32.77 0.03 -11.82
CA ARG A 115 -32.64 -1.40 -12.20
C ARG A 115 -31.87 -2.21 -11.16
N VAL A 116 -30.76 -1.66 -10.65
CA VAL A 116 -29.96 -2.29 -9.58
C VAL A 116 -30.76 -2.42 -8.29
N LEU A 117 -31.48 -1.37 -7.89
CA LEU A 117 -32.33 -1.34 -6.71
C LEU A 117 -33.44 -2.39 -6.78
N ALA A 118 -34.14 -2.48 -7.91
CA ALA A 118 -35.21 -3.47 -8.10
C ALA A 118 -34.70 -4.92 -7.93
N LEU A 119 -33.49 -5.22 -8.37
CA LEU A 119 -32.85 -6.52 -8.16
C LEU A 119 -32.43 -6.69 -6.69
N HIS A 120 -31.84 -5.67 -6.08
CA HIS A 120 -31.39 -5.71 -4.70
C HIS A 120 -32.55 -5.94 -3.71
N GLU A 121 -33.70 -5.31 -3.91
CA GLU A 121 -34.90 -5.50 -3.08
C GLU A 121 -35.43 -6.93 -3.12
N LYS A 122 -35.35 -7.59 -4.29
CA LYS A 122 -35.81 -8.96 -4.50
C LYS A 122 -34.70 -10.01 -4.38
N ARG A 123 -33.48 -9.64 -3.97
CA ARG A 123 -32.27 -10.49 -4.07
C ARG A 123 -32.43 -11.91 -3.52
N HIS A 124 -33.18 -12.07 -2.42
CA HIS A 124 -33.44 -13.37 -1.78
C HIS A 124 -34.40 -14.29 -2.56
N GLN A 125 -35.06 -13.77 -3.60
CA GLN A 125 -36.04 -14.47 -4.44
C GLN A 125 -35.49 -14.79 -5.84
N LEU A 126 -34.31 -14.27 -6.19
CA LEU A 126 -33.74 -14.35 -7.55
C LEU A 126 -32.97 -15.65 -7.83
N GLY A 127 -32.77 -16.51 -6.82
CA GLY A 127 -32.00 -17.75 -6.98
C GLY A 127 -30.53 -17.55 -7.35
N LEU A 128 -29.94 -16.42 -6.93
CA LEU A 128 -28.55 -16.06 -7.23
C LEU A 128 -27.57 -17.04 -6.57
N THR A 129 -26.45 -17.32 -7.24
CA THR A 129 -25.31 -17.95 -6.59
C THR A 129 -24.73 -17.02 -5.50
N PRO A 130 -23.96 -17.53 -4.53
CA PRO A 130 -23.34 -16.68 -3.51
C PRO A 130 -22.51 -15.53 -4.11
N GLU A 131 -21.72 -15.80 -5.15
CA GLU A 131 -20.91 -14.79 -5.83
C GLU A 131 -21.77 -13.74 -6.55
N GLN A 132 -22.88 -14.15 -7.17
CA GLN A 132 -23.82 -13.22 -7.80
C GLN A 132 -24.51 -12.32 -6.77
N ALA A 133 -24.97 -12.89 -5.65
CA ALA A 133 -25.56 -12.12 -4.56
C ALA A 133 -24.54 -11.10 -4.01
N ARG A 134 -23.30 -11.53 -3.82
CA ARG A 134 -22.21 -10.66 -3.38
C ARG A 134 -21.98 -9.51 -4.37
N LEU A 135 -21.88 -9.77 -5.67
CA LEU A 135 -21.71 -8.70 -6.67
C LEU A 135 -22.86 -7.69 -6.62
N LEU A 136 -24.11 -8.16 -6.55
CA LEU A 136 -25.29 -7.30 -6.47
C LEU A 136 -25.25 -6.39 -5.24
N GLU A 137 -24.93 -6.94 -4.07
CA GLU A 137 -24.81 -6.18 -2.82
C GLU A 137 -23.70 -5.14 -2.88
N ARG A 138 -22.52 -5.52 -3.39
CA ARG A 138 -21.38 -4.60 -3.56
C ARG A 138 -21.71 -3.46 -4.51
N LEU A 139 -22.30 -3.78 -5.66
CA LEU A 139 -22.67 -2.79 -6.66
C LEU A 139 -23.73 -1.82 -6.12
N HIS A 140 -24.80 -2.35 -5.50
CA HIS A 140 -25.83 -1.53 -4.87
C HIS A 140 -25.24 -0.58 -3.81
N LEU A 141 -24.38 -1.09 -2.92
CA LEU A 141 -23.73 -0.27 -1.91
C LEU A 141 -22.87 0.83 -2.54
N ARG A 142 -22.13 0.52 -3.62
CA ARG A 142 -21.33 1.52 -4.34
C ARG A 142 -22.20 2.65 -4.91
N PHE A 143 -23.32 2.34 -5.56
CA PHE A 143 -24.29 3.34 -6.02
C PHE A 143 -24.79 4.23 -4.88
N VAL A 144 -25.22 3.63 -3.76
CA VAL A 144 -25.73 4.37 -2.61
C VAL A 144 -24.67 5.33 -2.05
N ARG A 145 -23.44 4.83 -1.84
CA ARG A 145 -22.32 5.62 -1.30
C ARG A 145 -21.82 6.71 -2.24
N ALA A 146 -22.00 6.53 -3.55
CA ALA A 146 -21.66 7.51 -4.57
C ALA A 146 -22.79 8.52 -4.86
N GLY A 147 -23.87 8.48 -4.06
CA GLY A 147 -24.92 9.50 -4.10
C GLY A 147 -26.08 9.22 -5.03
N ALA A 148 -26.30 7.96 -5.45
CA ALA A 148 -27.46 7.58 -6.28
C ALA A 148 -28.82 7.93 -5.67
N LEU A 149 -28.89 8.04 -4.33
CA LEU A 149 -30.09 8.45 -3.58
C LEU A 149 -30.23 9.98 -3.42
N LEU A 150 -29.19 10.76 -3.74
CA LEU A 150 -29.24 12.21 -3.64
C LEU A 150 -30.12 12.80 -4.75
N ARG A 151 -30.76 13.93 -4.47
CA ARG A 151 -31.66 14.64 -5.40
C ARG A 151 -31.40 16.15 -5.35
N GLY A 152 -31.78 16.85 -6.41
CA GLY A 152 -31.70 18.32 -6.50
C GLY A 152 -30.32 18.87 -6.14
N GLN A 153 -30.31 19.90 -5.29
CA GLN A 153 -29.09 20.62 -4.87
C GLN A 153 -28.07 19.72 -4.16
N ALA A 154 -28.50 18.71 -3.39
CA ALA A 154 -27.58 17.82 -2.69
C ALA A 154 -26.76 16.95 -3.67
N LYS A 155 -27.38 16.49 -4.76
CA LYS A 155 -26.71 15.73 -5.81
C LYS A 155 -25.68 16.58 -6.56
N GLN A 156 -26.06 17.80 -6.92
CA GLN A 156 -25.16 18.75 -7.55
C GLN A 156 -23.96 19.04 -6.64
N ARG A 157 -24.23 19.33 -5.36
CA ARG A 157 -23.17 19.65 -4.40
C ARG A 157 -22.20 18.49 -4.18
N TYR A 158 -22.71 17.26 -4.07
CA TYR A 158 -21.84 16.08 -3.97
C TYR A 158 -20.91 15.93 -5.18
N THR A 159 -21.42 16.22 -6.39
CA THR A 159 -20.63 16.16 -7.63
C THR A 159 -19.50 17.21 -7.61
N GLU A 160 -19.80 18.44 -7.18
CA GLU A 160 -18.79 19.49 -7.02
C GLU A 160 -17.73 19.12 -5.97
N VAL A 161 -18.16 18.57 -4.82
CA VAL A 161 -17.29 18.12 -3.73
C VAL A 161 -16.33 17.02 -4.20
N THR A 162 -16.84 16.00 -4.89
CA THR A 162 -16.01 14.88 -5.37
C THR A 162 -15.02 15.30 -6.45
N GLN A 163 -15.40 16.18 -7.37
CA GLN A 163 -14.48 16.76 -8.36
C GLN A 163 -13.36 17.56 -7.68
N ARG A 164 -13.71 18.42 -6.71
CA ARG A 164 -12.72 19.22 -5.98
C ARG A 164 -11.77 18.34 -5.15
N LEU A 165 -12.27 17.29 -4.51
CA LEU A 165 -11.44 16.31 -3.82
C LEU A 165 -10.43 15.62 -4.76
N ALA A 166 -10.83 15.27 -5.98
CA ALA A 166 -9.93 14.66 -6.97
C ALA A 166 -8.78 15.60 -7.37
N GLU A 167 -9.05 16.90 -7.56
CA GLU A 167 -8.02 17.91 -7.82
C GLU A 167 -7.04 18.03 -6.65
N LEU A 168 -7.58 18.22 -5.44
CA LEU A 168 -6.79 18.46 -4.23
C LEU A 168 -5.89 17.27 -3.89
N THR A 169 -6.42 16.05 -4.01
CA THR A 169 -5.65 14.84 -3.71
C THR A 169 -4.56 14.56 -4.74
N THR A 170 -4.80 14.89 -6.02
CA THR A 170 -3.77 14.86 -7.06
C THR A 170 -2.65 15.85 -6.74
N ALA A 171 -3.00 17.10 -6.42
CA ALA A 171 -2.03 18.14 -6.08
C ALA A 171 -1.20 17.76 -4.83
N PHE A 172 -1.84 17.24 -3.78
CA PHE A 172 -1.16 16.78 -2.57
C PHE A 172 -0.06 15.77 -2.87
N GLY A 173 -0.37 14.73 -3.68
CA GLY A 173 0.60 13.70 -4.04
C GLY A 173 1.77 14.25 -4.86
N GLN A 174 1.49 15.14 -5.82
CA GLN A 174 2.52 15.77 -6.66
C GLN A 174 3.43 16.71 -5.85
N ASN A 175 2.89 17.43 -4.88
CA ASN A 175 3.67 18.29 -3.97
C ASN A 175 4.64 17.48 -3.11
N VAL A 176 4.19 16.36 -2.53
CA VAL A 176 5.10 15.50 -1.75
C VAL A 176 6.20 14.90 -2.63
N LEU A 177 5.86 14.45 -3.85
CA LEU A 177 6.86 13.94 -4.80
C LEU A 177 7.87 15.02 -5.19
N HIS A 178 7.42 16.27 -5.38
CA HIS A 178 8.30 17.40 -5.67
C HIS A 178 9.34 17.60 -4.56
N ASP A 179 8.92 17.63 -3.30
CA ASP A 179 9.84 17.81 -2.16
C ASP A 179 10.84 16.65 -2.06
N GLU A 180 10.39 15.41 -2.30
CA GLU A 180 11.28 14.23 -2.29
C GLU A 180 12.30 14.22 -3.43
N ALA A 181 11.90 14.69 -4.61
CA ALA A 181 12.74 14.72 -5.80
C ALA A 181 13.73 15.90 -5.79
N SER A 182 13.35 17.05 -5.23
CA SER A 182 14.15 18.28 -5.27
C SER A 182 15.19 18.37 -4.15
N TRP A 183 14.94 17.74 -2.99
CA TRP A 183 15.86 17.80 -1.86
C TRP A 183 16.95 16.73 -1.92
N SER A 184 18.20 17.12 -1.66
CA SER A 184 19.32 16.19 -1.40
C SER A 184 20.29 16.81 -0.38
N LEU A 185 20.73 16.02 0.60
CA LEU A 185 21.84 16.39 1.48
C LEU A 185 23.15 15.93 0.83
N VAL A 186 23.98 16.89 0.42
CA VAL A 186 25.26 16.63 -0.25
C VAL A 186 26.35 16.41 0.80
N LEU A 187 26.98 15.23 0.79
CA LEU A 187 28.13 14.91 1.65
C LEU A 187 29.41 15.08 0.83
N ARG A 188 30.33 15.93 1.28
CA ARG A 188 31.47 16.39 0.45
C ARG A 188 32.79 15.76 0.82
N ASP A 189 33.03 15.54 2.10
CA ASP A 189 34.30 15.05 2.62
C ASP A 189 34.13 13.80 3.51
N GLU A 190 35.25 13.21 3.91
CA GLU A 190 35.25 11.99 4.73
C GLU A 190 34.64 12.23 6.13
N ALA A 191 34.66 13.46 6.63
CA ALA A 191 34.07 13.79 7.93
C ALA A 191 32.53 13.78 7.89
N ASP A 192 31.93 14.07 6.73
CA ASP A 192 30.49 13.89 6.50
C ASP A 192 30.07 12.40 6.45
N LEU A 193 31.01 11.49 6.16
CA LEU A 193 30.78 10.05 6.02
C LEU A 193 31.04 9.25 7.30
N ALA A 194 31.31 9.91 8.42
CA ALA A 194 31.61 9.29 9.70
C ALA A 194 30.50 8.32 10.13
N GLY A 195 30.88 7.07 10.44
CA GLY A 195 29.97 5.99 10.83
C GLY A 195 29.19 5.30 9.69
N LEU A 196 29.18 5.86 8.47
CA LEU A 196 28.41 5.27 7.37
C LEU A 196 29.07 3.99 6.85
N PRO A 197 28.37 2.83 6.86
CA PRO A 197 28.89 1.59 6.30
C PRO A 197 28.97 1.68 4.77
N ALA A 198 29.78 0.80 4.17
CA ALA A 198 30.07 0.81 2.72
C ALA A 198 28.79 0.85 1.86
N PHE A 199 27.78 0.04 2.18
CA PHE A 199 26.54 0.02 1.41
C PHE A 199 25.76 1.35 1.43
N VAL A 200 25.86 2.14 2.50
CA VAL A 200 25.22 3.49 2.56
C VAL A 200 26.02 4.47 1.71
N ARG A 201 27.35 4.38 1.74
CA ARG A 201 28.24 5.20 0.90
C ARG A 201 28.00 4.92 -0.58
N ASP A 202 27.91 3.65 -0.96
CA ASP A 202 27.64 3.23 -2.34
C ASP A 202 26.27 3.73 -2.83
N ALA A 203 25.23 3.55 -2.00
CA ALA A 203 23.89 4.04 -2.31
C ALA A 203 23.86 5.58 -2.44
N ALA A 204 24.57 6.30 -1.55
CA ALA A 204 24.66 7.75 -1.61
C ALA A 204 25.43 8.25 -2.84
N SER A 205 26.46 7.52 -3.27
CA SER A 205 27.20 7.85 -4.50
C SER A 205 26.34 7.63 -5.74
N ASN A 206 25.62 6.51 -5.80
CA ASN A 206 24.68 6.24 -6.89
C ASN A 206 23.58 7.30 -6.97
N ALA A 207 23.02 7.69 -5.82
CA ALA A 207 22.01 8.75 -5.75
C ALA A 207 22.56 10.10 -6.25
N ALA A 208 23.83 10.41 -5.96
CA ALA A 208 24.47 11.63 -6.45
C ALA A 208 24.56 11.66 -7.98
N VAL A 209 24.99 10.53 -8.59
CA VAL A 209 25.05 10.38 -10.05
C VAL A 209 23.66 10.45 -10.68
N GLU A 210 22.69 9.70 -10.14
CA GLU A 210 21.33 9.64 -10.66
C GLU A 210 20.66 11.02 -10.65
N ARG A 211 20.83 11.77 -9.55
CA ARG A 211 20.24 13.09 -9.37
C ARG A 211 21.07 14.24 -9.93
N LYS A 212 22.24 13.95 -10.48
CA LYS A 212 23.18 14.96 -11.05
C LYS A 212 23.51 16.07 -10.05
N VAL A 213 23.72 15.70 -8.79
CA VAL A 213 24.09 16.66 -7.73
C VAL A 213 25.58 17.00 -7.84
N ASP A 214 25.94 18.23 -7.45
CA ASP A 214 27.33 18.67 -7.39
C ASP A 214 28.01 18.24 -6.08
N GLY A 215 28.38 16.95 -6.02
CA GLY A 215 29.11 16.34 -4.92
C GLY A 215 29.27 14.82 -5.09
N PRO A 216 30.18 14.19 -4.33
CA PRO A 216 30.47 12.76 -4.49
C PRO A 216 29.37 11.83 -3.93
N TYR A 217 28.56 12.33 -2.99
CA TYR A 217 27.50 11.56 -2.32
C TYR A 217 26.28 12.44 -2.05
N ALA A 218 25.09 11.84 -2.12
CA ALA A 218 23.85 12.48 -1.72
C ALA A 218 22.94 11.54 -0.93
N ILE A 219 22.42 12.05 0.19
CA ILE A 219 21.30 11.44 0.91
C ILE A 219 20.00 12.06 0.40
N THR A 220 18.99 11.22 0.19
CA THR A 220 17.71 11.61 -0.38
C THR A 220 16.60 11.38 0.64
N LEU A 221 15.39 11.91 0.38
CA LEU A 221 14.22 11.67 1.24
C LEU A 221 13.56 10.31 1.03
N ALA A 222 14.04 9.51 0.06
CA ALA A 222 13.59 8.14 -0.13
C ALA A 222 13.90 7.32 1.14
N ARG A 223 12.94 6.49 1.57
CA ARG A 223 13.04 5.74 2.83
C ARG A 223 14.32 4.88 2.90
N SER A 224 14.68 4.23 1.80
CA SER A 224 15.88 3.40 1.65
C SER A 224 17.21 4.17 1.68
N SER A 225 17.17 5.50 1.61
CA SER A 225 18.34 6.39 1.74
C SER A 225 18.38 7.06 3.12
N ILE A 226 17.29 7.70 3.51
CA ILE A 226 17.21 8.47 4.75
C ILE A 226 17.27 7.59 6.01
N MET A 227 16.60 6.43 6.02
CA MET A 227 16.56 5.59 7.23
C MET A 227 17.95 5.04 7.57
N PRO A 228 18.70 4.41 6.64
CA PRO A 228 20.08 4.00 6.92
C PRO A 228 20.98 5.17 7.35
N PHE A 229 20.83 6.35 6.74
CA PHE A 229 21.60 7.52 7.15
C PHE A 229 21.34 7.92 8.61
N LEU A 230 20.07 7.97 9.02
CA LEU A 230 19.69 8.25 10.42
C LEU A 230 20.11 7.15 11.40
N THR A 231 20.26 5.91 10.93
CA THR A 231 20.73 4.78 11.75
C THR A 231 22.25 4.81 11.97
N PHE A 232 23.05 5.13 10.94
CA PHE A 232 24.50 4.91 11.00
C PHE A 232 25.36 6.17 11.10
N SER A 233 24.87 7.33 10.63
CA SER A 233 25.67 8.55 10.61
C SER A 233 26.06 8.97 12.02
N GLU A 234 27.35 9.17 12.29
CA GLU A 234 27.83 9.72 13.57
C GLU A 234 27.62 11.23 13.67
N ARG A 235 27.38 11.91 12.53
CA ARG A 235 27.14 13.35 12.43
C ARG A 235 25.72 13.72 12.85
N ARG A 236 25.54 13.99 14.15
CA ARG A 236 24.25 14.37 14.75
C ARG A 236 23.61 15.59 14.07
N ASP A 237 24.42 16.59 13.72
CA ASP A 237 23.99 17.79 13.00
C ASP A 237 23.37 17.45 11.64
N LEU A 238 24.00 16.54 10.88
CA LEU A 238 23.48 16.09 9.60
C LEU A 238 22.25 15.18 9.75
N ARG A 239 22.20 14.34 10.79
CA ARG A 239 20.99 13.56 11.11
C ARG A 239 19.80 14.47 11.39
N GLU A 240 20.01 15.56 12.15
CA GLU A 240 18.97 16.54 12.44
C GLU A 240 18.47 17.22 11.16
N GLU A 241 19.38 17.73 10.31
CA GLU A 241 19.03 18.36 9.03
C GLU A 241 18.20 17.41 8.15
N ALA A 242 18.68 16.19 7.97
CA ALA A 242 18.03 15.19 7.13
C ALA A 242 16.65 14.77 7.67
N TRP A 243 16.53 14.60 8.99
CA TRP A 243 15.25 14.27 9.64
C TRP A 243 14.23 15.40 9.52
N ARG A 244 14.67 16.66 9.69
CA ARG A 244 13.79 17.84 9.54
C ARG A 244 13.26 17.95 8.13
N ALA A 245 14.12 17.80 7.12
CA ALA A 245 13.70 17.76 5.71
C ALA A 245 12.70 16.62 5.45
N TRP A 246 12.96 15.43 5.97
CA TRP A 246 12.09 14.26 5.77
C TRP A 246 10.70 14.43 6.40
N THR A 247 10.62 15.04 7.58
CA THR A 247 9.36 15.20 8.33
C THR A 247 8.59 16.47 7.96
N SER A 248 9.20 17.40 7.22
CA SER A 248 8.57 18.66 6.80
C SER A 248 8.10 18.70 5.34
N ARG A 249 8.22 17.61 4.58
CA ARG A 249 7.60 17.49 3.25
C ARG A 249 6.12 17.91 3.29
N GLY A 250 5.71 18.70 2.32
CA GLY A 250 4.39 19.33 2.23
C GLY A 250 4.19 20.51 3.19
N GLU A 251 5.19 20.92 3.96
CA GLU A 251 5.12 22.05 4.91
C GLU A 251 6.03 23.22 4.49
N HIS A 252 6.31 23.35 3.19
CA HIS A 252 7.10 24.45 2.63
C HIS A 252 6.15 25.52 2.08
N ALA A 253 6.38 26.78 2.45
CA ALA A 253 5.56 27.89 1.95
C ALA A 253 5.69 28.03 0.42
N GLY A 254 4.58 28.30 -0.26
CA GLY A 254 4.55 28.50 -1.71
C GLY A 254 3.60 27.51 -2.40
N GLU A 255 3.95 27.14 -3.64
CA GLU A 255 3.11 26.31 -4.51
C GLU A 255 2.90 24.88 -3.97
N HIS A 256 3.85 24.37 -3.17
CA HIS A 256 3.85 22.99 -2.67
C HIS A 256 3.40 22.85 -1.20
N ASP A 257 2.77 23.89 -0.64
CA ASP A 257 2.25 23.87 0.73
C ASP A 257 0.96 23.04 0.84
N ASN A 258 1.04 21.89 1.49
CA ASN A 258 -0.10 20.99 1.67
C ASN A 258 -0.97 21.36 2.88
N ARG A 259 -0.60 22.32 3.73
CA ARG A 259 -1.43 22.66 4.92
C ARG A 259 -2.81 23.15 4.53
N ALA A 260 -2.88 24.00 3.50
CA ALA A 260 -4.16 24.49 2.96
C ALA A 260 -4.97 23.36 2.30
N LEU A 261 -4.29 22.47 1.56
CA LEU A 261 -4.96 21.33 0.92
C LEU A 261 -5.56 20.37 1.95
N VAL A 262 -4.82 20.05 3.03
CA VAL A 262 -5.31 19.21 4.13
C VAL A 262 -6.58 19.80 4.75
N ALA A 263 -6.59 21.11 5.01
CA ALA A 263 -7.76 21.78 5.57
C ALA A 263 -8.99 21.70 4.66
N GLU A 264 -8.80 21.97 3.37
CA GLU A 264 -9.89 21.91 2.40
C GLU A 264 -10.40 20.47 2.19
N ILE A 265 -9.50 19.49 2.08
CA ILE A 265 -9.86 18.07 1.93
C ILE A 265 -10.69 17.59 3.13
N LEU A 266 -10.29 17.90 4.36
CA LEU A 266 -11.02 17.45 5.56
C LEU A 266 -12.39 18.11 5.69
N ALA A 267 -12.51 19.39 5.33
CA ALA A 267 -13.80 20.08 5.28
C ALA A 267 -14.73 19.46 4.21
N LEU A 268 -14.22 19.20 3.01
CA LEU A 268 -14.99 18.60 1.91
C LEU A 268 -15.40 17.16 2.21
N ARG A 269 -14.54 16.36 2.85
CA ARG A 269 -14.87 15.01 3.33
C ARG A 269 -15.98 15.04 4.37
N HIS A 270 -15.93 15.98 5.30
CA HIS A 270 -17.00 16.14 6.27
C HIS A 270 -18.32 16.53 5.59
N GLU A 271 -18.28 17.47 4.63
CA GLU A 271 -19.46 17.83 3.83
C GLU A 271 -20.02 16.63 3.05
N GLN A 272 -19.15 15.85 2.41
CA GLN A 272 -19.51 14.61 1.72
C GLN A 272 -20.29 13.67 2.65
N ALA A 273 -19.81 13.47 3.88
CA ALA A 273 -20.46 12.64 4.87
C ALA A 273 -21.83 13.19 5.29
N LYS A 274 -21.95 14.51 5.50
CA LYS A 274 -23.22 15.17 5.85
C LYS A 274 -24.28 15.02 4.77
N LEU A 275 -23.88 15.09 3.50
CA LEU A 275 -24.79 14.84 2.37
C LEU A 275 -25.39 13.43 2.40
N HIS A 276 -24.69 12.46 2.98
CA HIS A 276 -25.16 11.09 3.21
C HIS A 276 -25.86 10.87 4.56
N GLY A 277 -26.06 11.92 5.36
CA GLY A 277 -26.64 11.81 6.69
C GLY A 277 -25.70 11.21 7.75
N CYS A 278 -24.41 11.07 7.44
CA CYS A 278 -23.38 10.63 8.38
C CYS A 278 -22.92 11.81 9.26
N ALA A 279 -22.60 11.54 10.53
CA ALA A 279 -22.17 12.59 11.45
C ALA A 279 -20.77 13.11 11.11
N THR A 280 -19.85 12.20 10.76
CA THR A 280 -18.45 12.47 10.43
C THR A 280 -18.01 11.69 9.18
N TYR A 281 -16.83 12.01 8.63
CA TYR A 281 -16.29 11.25 7.51
C TYR A 281 -15.92 9.82 7.91
N ALA A 282 -15.47 9.59 9.15
CA ALA A 282 -15.21 8.24 9.64
C ALA A 282 -16.48 7.37 9.64
N ASP A 283 -17.64 7.91 10.03
CA ASP A 283 -18.92 7.20 9.94
C ASP A 283 -19.26 6.85 8.49
N TYR A 284 -19.03 7.78 7.56
CA TYR A 284 -19.22 7.53 6.13
C TYR A 284 -18.25 6.46 5.62
N ALA A 285 -16.96 6.54 5.90
CA ALA A 285 -15.94 5.64 5.37
C ALA A 285 -16.11 4.19 5.88
N LEU A 286 -16.39 4.02 7.17
CA LEU A 286 -16.38 2.71 7.82
C LEU A 286 -17.58 1.81 7.50
N VAL A 287 -18.67 2.36 6.96
CA VAL A 287 -19.81 1.55 6.46
C VAL A 287 -19.36 0.50 5.43
N ASP A 288 -18.26 0.75 4.71
CA ASP A 288 -17.69 -0.18 3.74
C ASP A 288 -16.34 -0.77 4.18
N ARG A 289 -16.29 -1.20 5.44
CA ARG A 289 -15.12 -1.78 6.12
C ARG A 289 -15.57 -2.91 7.05
N MET A 290 -14.68 -3.85 7.36
CA MET A 290 -14.91 -4.90 8.37
C MET A 290 -15.16 -4.30 9.75
N ALA A 291 -14.49 -3.20 10.10
CA ALA A 291 -14.64 -2.53 11.39
C ALA A 291 -16.03 -1.89 11.59
N ARG A 292 -16.71 -1.49 10.50
CA ARG A 292 -18.07 -0.92 10.43
C ARG A 292 -18.31 0.43 11.14
N GLU A 293 -17.69 0.67 12.28
CA GLU A 293 -17.94 1.83 13.14
C GLU A 293 -16.64 2.40 13.75
N PRO A 294 -16.55 3.72 14.00
CA PRO A 294 -15.37 4.33 14.60
C PRO A 294 -15.04 3.75 15.99
N ALA A 295 -16.05 3.32 16.74
CA ALA A 295 -15.88 2.75 18.07
C ALA A 295 -15.06 1.44 18.04
N ALA A 296 -15.26 0.58 17.05
CA ALA A 296 -14.49 -0.66 16.89
C ALA A 296 -13.02 -0.37 16.59
N VAL A 297 -12.75 0.59 15.70
CA VAL A 297 -11.39 1.04 15.39
C VAL A 297 -10.71 1.61 16.63
N ASN A 298 -11.38 2.52 17.34
CA ASN A 298 -10.82 3.16 18.53
C ASN A 298 -10.54 2.16 19.67
N ARG A 299 -11.35 1.10 19.83
CA ARG A 299 -11.04 0.01 20.78
C ARG A 299 -9.69 -0.63 20.47
N LEU A 300 -9.50 -1.09 19.23
CA LEU A 300 -8.23 -1.70 18.79
C LEU A 300 -7.04 -0.74 18.98
N LEU A 301 -7.17 0.51 18.53
CA LEU A 301 -6.09 1.50 18.65
C LEU A 301 -5.74 1.76 20.12
N ASN A 302 -6.73 1.88 21.02
CA ASN A 302 -6.50 2.09 22.45
C ASN A 302 -5.86 0.86 23.13
N ASP A 303 -6.29 -0.35 22.75
CA ASP A 303 -5.74 -1.59 23.29
C ASP A 303 -4.27 -1.77 22.94
N VAL A 304 -3.88 -1.42 21.71
CA VAL A 304 -2.48 -1.45 21.26
C VAL A 304 -1.69 -0.30 21.87
N TRP A 305 -2.24 0.91 21.90
CA TRP A 305 -1.60 2.10 22.46
C TRP A 305 -1.23 1.91 23.93
N SER A 306 -2.15 1.39 24.75
CA SER A 306 -1.94 1.20 26.19
C SER A 306 -0.83 0.19 26.49
N ARG A 307 -0.68 -0.85 25.66
CA ARG A 307 0.37 -1.87 25.80
C ARG A 307 1.71 -1.45 25.21
N ALA A 308 1.71 -0.73 24.09
CA ALA A 308 2.94 -0.31 23.42
C ALA A 308 3.67 0.83 24.13
N LYS A 309 2.94 1.74 24.80
CA LYS A 309 3.54 2.88 25.52
C LYS A 309 4.58 2.48 26.59
N PRO A 310 4.29 1.56 27.52
CA PRO A 310 5.30 1.10 28.46
C PRO A 310 6.52 0.44 27.80
N VAL A 311 6.34 -0.18 26.62
CA VAL A 311 7.46 -0.82 25.89
C VAL A 311 8.39 0.23 25.30
N VAL A 312 7.86 1.24 24.60
CA VAL A 312 8.70 2.29 24.00
C VAL A 312 9.42 3.14 25.07
N GLU A 313 8.84 3.34 26.25
CA GLU A 313 9.54 4.03 27.35
C GLU A 313 10.70 3.20 27.90
N ARG A 314 10.57 1.87 27.97
CA ARG A 314 11.69 0.99 28.31
C ARG A 314 12.78 1.03 27.23
N GLU A 315 12.39 1.00 25.96
CA GLU A 315 13.34 1.14 24.84
C GLU A 315 14.07 2.49 24.90
N ARG A 316 13.35 3.59 25.17
CA ARG A 316 13.94 4.92 25.36
C ARG A 316 14.96 4.93 26.50
N ALA A 317 14.63 4.32 27.64
CA ALA A 317 15.55 4.19 28.76
C ALA A 317 16.83 3.41 28.39
N GLN A 318 16.72 2.39 27.55
CA GLN A 318 17.89 1.67 27.02
C GLN A 318 18.74 2.55 26.10
N LEU A 319 18.12 3.42 25.29
CA LEU A 319 18.83 4.37 24.45
C LEU A 319 19.65 5.34 25.30
N VAL A 320 19.02 5.94 26.33
CA VAL A 320 19.68 6.88 27.25
C VAL A 320 20.85 6.20 27.98
N ALA A 321 20.62 5.00 28.54
CA ALA A 321 21.68 4.27 29.24
C ALA A 321 22.87 3.94 28.31
N THR A 322 22.59 3.63 27.04
CA THR A 322 23.65 3.34 26.04
C THR A 322 24.39 4.59 25.62
N GLN A 323 23.68 5.72 25.46
CA GLN A 323 24.28 7.03 25.21
C GLN A 323 25.23 7.41 26.34
N ASP A 324 24.77 7.31 27.60
CA ASP A 324 25.56 7.64 28.79
C ASP A 324 26.82 6.77 28.90
N ALA A 325 26.66 5.45 28.68
CA ALA A 325 27.77 4.50 28.72
C ALA A 325 28.85 4.77 27.65
N LEU A 326 28.45 5.34 26.51
CA LEU A 326 29.35 5.70 25.40
C LEU A 326 29.81 7.17 25.47
N GLY A 327 29.53 7.89 26.56
CA GLY A 327 29.98 9.27 26.78
C GLY A 327 29.23 10.32 25.96
N GLY A 328 28.06 9.98 25.41
CA GLY A 328 27.16 10.93 24.77
C GLY A 328 26.52 11.89 25.78
N GLN A 329 26.00 13.02 25.30
CA GLN A 329 25.37 14.04 26.15
C GLN A 329 24.08 14.59 25.52
N GLY A 330 23.22 15.16 26.35
CA GLY A 330 21.97 15.82 25.94
C GLY A 330 20.78 14.87 25.81
N PRO A 331 19.56 15.41 25.64
CA PRO A 331 18.37 14.58 25.47
C PRO A 331 18.42 13.81 24.15
N ILE A 332 17.89 12.58 24.17
CA ILE A 332 17.57 11.85 22.94
C ILE A 332 16.47 12.61 22.21
N GLU A 333 16.73 13.00 20.96
CA GLU A 333 15.76 13.61 20.05
C GLU A 333 15.30 12.62 18.98
N ALA A 334 14.28 12.98 18.18
CA ALA A 334 13.72 12.07 17.19
C ALA A 334 14.73 11.65 16.09
N TRP A 335 15.70 12.49 15.78
CA TRP A 335 16.82 12.19 14.87
C TRP A 335 17.97 11.39 15.52
N ASP A 336 17.91 11.17 16.84
CA ASP A 336 18.87 10.37 17.59
C ASP A 336 18.37 8.94 17.83
N TRP A 337 17.05 8.71 17.79
CA TRP A 337 16.46 7.42 18.16
C TRP A 337 17.06 6.24 17.40
N ARG A 338 17.10 6.32 16.05
CA ARG A 338 17.59 5.21 15.22
C ARG A 338 19.06 4.93 15.45
N TYR A 339 19.87 5.98 15.59
CA TYR A 339 21.29 5.88 15.87
C TYR A 339 21.56 5.16 17.20
N TRP A 340 20.89 5.55 18.28
CA TRP A 340 21.10 4.89 19.57
C TRP A 340 20.45 3.50 19.66
N ALA A 341 19.32 3.29 18.99
CA ALA A 341 18.69 1.97 18.90
C ALA A 341 19.64 0.98 18.21
N GLU A 342 20.41 1.42 17.22
CA GLU A 342 21.45 0.60 16.60
C GLU A 342 22.55 0.20 17.59
N LYS A 343 23.05 1.15 18.39
CA LYS A 343 24.07 0.86 19.40
C LYS A 343 23.56 -0.12 20.45
N VAL A 344 22.30 0.02 20.89
CA VAL A 344 21.64 -0.96 21.77
C VAL A 344 21.56 -2.33 21.11
N ARG A 345 21.13 -2.39 19.85
CA ARG A 345 20.96 -3.64 19.12
C ARG A 345 22.27 -4.42 19.02
N VAL A 346 23.35 -3.75 18.67
CA VAL A 346 24.70 -4.32 18.61
C VAL A 346 25.14 -4.81 20.00
N GLN A 347 24.97 -4.01 21.05
CA GLN A 347 25.40 -4.37 22.41
C GLN A 347 24.61 -5.54 23.01
N GLN A 348 23.29 -5.59 22.82
CA GLN A 348 22.41 -6.56 23.48
C GLN A 348 22.21 -7.85 22.70
N TYR A 349 22.15 -7.77 21.37
CA TYR A 349 21.82 -8.92 20.51
C TYR A 349 23.01 -9.41 19.69
N ALA A 350 24.14 -8.69 19.73
CA ALA A 350 25.30 -8.93 18.89
C ALA A 350 24.90 -9.05 17.40
N ILE A 351 23.97 -8.22 16.93
CA ILE A 351 23.58 -8.15 15.52
C ILE A 351 24.01 -6.81 14.97
N ASP A 352 24.92 -6.88 14.00
CA ASP A 352 25.29 -5.77 13.16
C ASP A 352 24.62 -5.95 11.79
N ASP A 353 23.82 -4.97 11.33
CA ASP A 353 23.22 -5.03 9.99
C ASP A 353 24.29 -5.15 8.90
N ALA A 354 25.51 -4.65 9.13
CA ALA A 354 26.63 -4.83 8.21
C ALA A 354 27.09 -6.30 8.12
N GLU A 355 26.90 -7.12 9.16
CA GLU A 355 27.16 -8.57 9.16
C GLU A 355 26.05 -9.33 8.41
N VAL A 356 24.79 -8.89 8.54
CA VAL A 356 23.64 -9.64 8.00
C VAL A 356 23.35 -9.30 6.55
N LYS A 357 23.43 -8.02 6.18
CA LYS A 357 23.04 -7.51 4.86
C LYS A 357 23.73 -8.23 3.67
N PRO A 358 25.00 -8.67 3.74
CA PRO A 358 25.63 -9.46 2.68
C PRO A 358 24.92 -10.78 2.34
N TYR A 359 24.04 -11.30 3.20
CA TYR A 359 23.26 -12.52 2.95
C TYR A 359 21.94 -12.28 2.21
N PHE A 360 21.49 -11.03 2.10
CA PHE A 360 20.18 -10.65 1.54
C PHE A 360 20.31 -9.93 0.20
N ALA A 361 20.98 -10.57 -0.75
CA ALA A 361 20.97 -10.11 -2.14
C ALA A 361 19.54 -10.14 -2.71
N LEU A 362 19.13 -9.08 -3.42
CA LEU A 362 17.78 -8.94 -3.98
C LEU A 362 17.33 -10.18 -4.75
N ASP A 363 18.14 -10.67 -5.70
CA ASP A 363 17.78 -11.82 -6.53
C ASP A 363 17.60 -13.11 -5.72
N ALA A 364 18.37 -13.29 -4.64
CA ALA A 364 18.24 -14.44 -3.75
C ALA A 364 16.94 -14.37 -2.94
N MET A 365 16.56 -13.18 -2.48
CA MET A 365 15.32 -13.00 -1.72
C MET A 365 14.06 -13.02 -2.60
N VAL A 366 14.17 -12.64 -3.88
CA VAL A 366 13.13 -12.91 -4.89
C VAL A 366 12.94 -14.41 -5.08
N ALA A 367 14.04 -15.16 -5.22
CA ALA A 367 13.98 -16.62 -5.33
C ALA A 367 13.35 -17.26 -4.07
N ALA A 368 13.64 -16.72 -2.88
CA ALA A 368 13.00 -17.14 -1.63
C ALA A 368 11.48 -16.95 -1.64
N ALA A 369 11.01 -15.78 -2.06
CA ALA A 369 9.58 -15.48 -2.17
C ALA A 369 8.89 -16.42 -3.17
N PHE A 370 9.51 -16.68 -4.32
CA PHE A 370 8.98 -17.60 -5.34
C PHE A 370 8.98 -19.05 -4.87
N ASP A 371 10.00 -19.52 -4.17
CA ASP A 371 10.05 -20.85 -3.55
C ASP A 371 8.91 -21.02 -2.53
N CYS A 372 8.69 -20.01 -1.69
CA CYS A 372 7.58 -20.04 -0.73
C CYS A 372 6.23 -20.14 -1.44
N ALA A 373 5.99 -19.32 -2.46
CA ALA A 373 4.76 -19.39 -3.26
C ALA A 373 4.59 -20.72 -4.00
N THR A 374 5.69 -21.31 -4.48
CA THR A 374 5.69 -22.64 -5.11
C THR A 374 5.25 -23.71 -4.11
N ARG A 375 5.84 -23.70 -2.91
CA ARG A 375 5.55 -24.69 -1.86
C ARG A 375 4.14 -24.55 -1.30
N LEU A 376 3.63 -23.32 -1.16
CA LEU A 376 2.28 -23.05 -0.66
C LEU A 376 1.19 -23.30 -1.70
N PHE A 377 1.41 -22.90 -2.96
CA PHE A 377 0.33 -22.76 -3.95
C PHE A 377 0.55 -23.54 -5.25
N GLY A 378 1.72 -24.15 -5.42
CA GLY A 378 2.07 -24.97 -6.59
C GLY A 378 2.35 -24.18 -7.87
N ILE A 379 2.56 -22.86 -7.78
CA ILE A 379 2.83 -22.00 -8.95
C ILE A 379 4.32 -21.89 -9.23
N ARG A 380 4.69 -21.64 -10.49
CA ARG A 380 6.08 -21.50 -10.96
C ARG A 380 6.26 -20.21 -11.75
N PHE A 381 7.48 -19.67 -11.73
CA PHE A 381 7.84 -18.38 -12.32
C PHE A 381 8.93 -18.56 -13.38
N THR A 382 8.63 -18.18 -14.62
CA THR A 382 9.58 -18.25 -15.74
C THR A 382 9.95 -16.84 -16.19
N PRO A 383 11.23 -16.41 -16.12
CA PRO A 383 11.65 -15.09 -16.57
C PRO A 383 11.32 -14.84 -18.04
N ARG A 384 10.87 -13.63 -18.36
CA ARG A 384 10.48 -13.19 -19.70
C ARG A 384 11.24 -11.91 -20.13
N PRO A 385 12.56 -12.01 -20.35
CA PRO A 385 13.39 -10.85 -20.76
C PRO A 385 13.09 -10.39 -22.19
N ASP A 386 12.32 -11.18 -22.95
CA ASP A 386 11.85 -10.85 -24.30
C ASP A 386 10.75 -9.77 -24.32
N LEU A 387 10.09 -9.52 -23.19
CA LEU A 387 8.98 -8.58 -23.12
C LEU A 387 9.46 -7.13 -23.05
N ARG A 388 8.77 -6.25 -23.78
CA ARG A 388 8.97 -4.79 -23.70
C ARG A 388 8.20 -4.24 -22.50
N LEU A 389 8.88 -3.53 -21.62
CA LEU A 389 8.36 -3.01 -20.35
C LEU A 389 8.54 -1.49 -20.27
N TYR A 390 7.85 -0.84 -19.32
CA TYR A 390 7.83 0.62 -19.18
C TYR A 390 9.14 1.21 -18.66
N HIS A 391 10.00 0.41 -18.02
CA HIS A 391 11.30 0.85 -17.51
C HIS A 391 12.32 -0.31 -17.60
N PRO A 392 13.60 -0.06 -17.93
CA PRO A 392 14.60 -1.10 -18.19
C PRO A 392 14.93 -1.99 -16.97
N ASP A 393 14.71 -1.50 -15.76
CA ASP A 393 14.96 -2.28 -14.54
C ASP A 393 13.80 -3.22 -14.15
N VAL A 394 12.66 -3.15 -14.84
CA VAL A 394 11.50 -4.00 -14.54
C VAL A 394 11.80 -5.41 -15.03
N LYS A 395 11.59 -6.41 -14.18
CA LYS A 395 11.67 -7.83 -14.56
C LYS A 395 10.26 -8.40 -14.74
N ALA A 396 10.06 -9.23 -15.76
CA ALA A 396 8.80 -9.92 -16.01
C ALA A 396 8.94 -11.44 -15.82
N TYR A 397 7.89 -12.05 -15.28
CA TYR A 397 7.80 -13.49 -15.04
C TYR A 397 6.44 -14.02 -15.51
N GLU A 398 6.45 -15.00 -16.40
CA GLU A 398 5.28 -15.81 -16.68
C GLU A 398 5.00 -16.72 -15.48
N VAL A 399 3.74 -16.74 -15.02
CA VAL A 399 3.31 -17.56 -13.88
C VAL A 399 2.47 -18.71 -14.38
N GLN A 400 2.82 -19.93 -13.99
CA GLN A 400 2.13 -21.17 -14.37
C GLN A 400 1.79 -22.01 -13.14
N ASP A 401 0.74 -22.81 -13.21
CA ASP A 401 0.41 -23.77 -12.16
C ASP A 401 1.26 -25.06 -12.23
N ALA A 402 0.97 -26.00 -11.33
CA ALA A 402 1.66 -27.29 -11.26
C ALA A 402 1.46 -28.14 -12.53
N GLN A 403 0.36 -27.95 -13.25
CA GLN A 403 0.02 -28.63 -14.50
C GLN A 403 0.61 -27.93 -15.73
N GLY A 404 1.20 -26.74 -15.57
CA GLY A 404 1.75 -25.93 -16.64
C GLY A 404 0.73 -25.01 -17.32
N ALA A 405 -0.49 -24.91 -16.78
CA ALA A 405 -1.47 -23.95 -17.26
C ALA A 405 -1.08 -22.53 -16.83
N GLN A 406 -1.32 -21.57 -17.71
CA GLN A 406 -0.97 -20.19 -17.48
C GLN A 406 -1.87 -19.55 -16.41
N VAL A 407 -1.25 -19.00 -15.36
CA VAL A 407 -1.93 -18.29 -14.26
C VAL A 407 -1.95 -16.79 -14.54
N GLY A 408 -0.87 -16.20 -15.04
CA GLY A 408 -0.80 -14.76 -15.30
C GLY A 408 0.61 -14.28 -15.62
N LEU A 409 0.81 -12.97 -15.51
CA LEU A 409 2.12 -12.32 -15.66
C LEU A 409 2.41 -11.48 -14.42
N PHE A 410 3.63 -11.61 -13.88
CA PHE A 410 4.13 -10.83 -12.75
C PHE A 410 5.26 -9.89 -13.20
N LEU A 411 5.13 -8.61 -12.89
CA LEU A 411 6.13 -7.57 -13.15
C LEU A 411 6.73 -7.11 -11.81
N HIS A 412 8.04 -6.93 -11.76
CA HIS A 412 8.75 -6.59 -10.53
C HIS A 412 9.66 -5.39 -10.75
N ASP A 413 9.35 -4.26 -10.11
CA ASP A 413 10.02 -2.97 -10.27
C ASP A 413 10.58 -2.47 -8.93
N ASN A 414 11.86 -2.76 -8.67
CA ASN A 414 12.39 -2.74 -7.30
C ASN A 414 13.04 -1.45 -6.82
N PHE A 415 13.46 -0.56 -7.73
CA PHE A 415 14.40 0.50 -7.38
C PHE A 415 13.75 1.87 -7.25
N ALA A 416 14.23 2.64 -6.26
CA ALA A 416 13.88 4.05 -6.13
C ALA A 416 14.46 4.87 -7.29
N ARG A 417 13.71 5.89 -7.72
CA ARG A 417 14.12 6.86 -8.75
C ARG A 417 13.24 8.12 -8.69
N PRO A 418 13.69 9.28 -9.21
CA PRO A 418 12.93 10.54 -9.14
C PRO A 418 11.54 10.50 -9.81
N THR A 419 11.34 9.62 -10.80
CA THR A 419 10.07 9.48 -11.54
C THR A 419 9.10 8.51 -10.87
N LYS A 420 9.46 7.91 -9.74
CA LYS A 420 8.64 6.95 -9.00
C LYS A 420 8.23 7.52 -7.64
N ARG A 421 6.95 7.36 -7.26
CA ARG A 421 6.50 7.74 -5.91
C ARG A 421 7.15 6.88 -4.82
N SER A 422 7.34 7.45 -3.64
CA SER A 422 7.91 6.76 -2.48
C SER A 422 6.97 5.68 -1.91
N GLY A 423 7.54 4.76 -1.13
CA GLY A 423 6.83 3.62 -0.51
C GLY A 423 7.02 2.30 -1.27
N ALA A 424 6.08 1.38 -1.11
CA ALA A 424 5.97 0.16 -1.89
C ALA A 424 4.48 -0.11 -2.15
N TRP A 425 4.16 -0.76 -3.26
CA TRP A 425 2.77 -1.11 -3.58
C TRP A 425 2.67 -2.19 -4.65
N MET A 426 1.51 -2.85 -4.64
CA MET A 426 1.01 -3.70 -5.70
C MET A 426 -0.05 -2.97 -6.54
N SER A 427 -0.04 -3.22 -7.84
CA SER A 427 -1.10 -2.80 -8.75
C SER A 427 -1.29 -3.82 -9.86
N SER A 428 -2.28 -3.58 -10.74
CA SER A 428 -2.58 -4.46 -11.86
C SER A 428 -2.64 -3.65 -13.16
N TYR A 429 -2.13 -4.21 -14.25
CA TYR A 429 -2.43 -3.75 -15.61
C TYR A 429 -3.65 -4.46 -16.19
N ARG A 430 -3.99 -5.63 -15.65
CA ARG A 430 -5.23 -6.37 -15.94
C ARG A 430 -5.61 -7.23 -14.74
N LYS A 431 -6.88 -7.25 -14.37
CA LYS A 431 -7.42 -8.10 -13.30
C LYS A 431 -7.92 -9.44 -13.87
N GLN A 432 -8.01 -10.45 -13.01
CA GLN A 432 -8.57 -11.75 -13.37
C GLN A 432 -10.10 -11.67 -13.47
N ALA A 433 -10.72 -12.30 -14.47
CA ALA A 433 -12.19 -12.41 -14.56
C ALA A 433 -12.61 -13.49 -15.56
N ARG A 434 -13.88 -13.92 -15.52
CA ARG A 434 -14.50 -14.83 -16.51
C ARG A 434 -15.77 -14.30 -17.17
N ASN A 435 -16.40 -13.29 -16.58
CA ASN A 435 -17.54 -12.63 -17.17
C ASN A 435 -17.10 -11.96 -18.48
N GLY A 436 -17.72 -12.25 -19.62
CA GLY A 436 -17.32 -11.72 -20.93
C GLY A 436 -15.98 -12.25 -21.46
N GLY A 437 -15.55 -13.44 -21.02
CA GLY A 437 -14.32 -14.12 -21.44
C GLY A 437 -13.30 -14.26 -20.33
N THR A 438 -12.34 -15.18 -20.50
CA THR A 438 -11.28 -15.44 -19.51
C THR A 438 -10.15 -14.41 -19.65
N ALA A 439 -9.95 -13.60 -18.61
CA ALA A 439 -8.83 -12.68 -18.49
C ALA A 439 -7.84 -13.20 -17.43
N LEU A 440 -6.58 -13.37 -17.82
CA LEU A 440 -5.50 -13.67 -16.88
C LEU A 440 -4.90 -12.38 -16.33
N PRO A 441 -4.59 -12.31 -15.03
CA PRO A 441 -4.07 -11.10 -14.40
C PRO A 441 -2.67 -10.73 -14.90
N ILE A 442 -2.41 -9.42 -14.96
CA ILE A 442 -1.07 -8.85 -15.13
C ILE A 442 -0.82 -7.97 -13.92
N ILE A 443 0.02 -8.46 -13.02
CA ILE A 443 0.27 -7.87 -11.70
C ILE A 443 1.65 -7.22 -11.68
N VAL A 444 1.79 -6.10 -10.99
CA VAL A 444 3.08 -5.45 -10.75
C VAL A 444 3.29 -5.18 -9.27
N ASN A 445 4.48 -5.47 -8.76
CA ASN A 445 4.96 -4.95 -7.49
C ASN A 445 6.02 -3.88 -7.71
N ASN A 446 5.89 -2.77 -6.99
CA ASN A 446 6.83 -1.67 -6.97
C ASN A 446 7.44 -1.56 -5.57
N ASN A 447 8.78 -1.55 -5.53
CA ASN A 447 9.55 -1.20 -4.35
C ASN A 447 10.41 0.04 -4.64
N ASN A 448 11.02 0.58 -3.58
CA ASN A 448 11.92 1.73 -3.62
C ASN A 448 13.28 1.41 -2.97
N PHE A 449 13.87 0.25 -3.30
CA PHE A 449 15.18 -0.12 -2.80
C PHE A 449 16.27 0.76 -3.43
N ALA A 450 17.32 1.04 -2.66
CA ALA A 450 18.50 1.72 -3.19
C ALA A 450 19.22 0.78 -4.17
N LYS A 451 19.47 1.25 -5.38
CA LYS A 451 20.14 0.45 -6.42
C LYS A 451 21.63 0.29 -6.07
N GLY A 452 22.10 -0.95 -6.04
CA GLY A 452 23.50 -1.31 -5.81
C GLY A 452 23.96 -2.44 -6.74
N SER A 453 25.26 -2.73 -6.74
CA SER A 453 25.86 -3.79 -7.56
C SER A 453 26.77 -4.70 -6.73
N PRO A 454 26.27 -5.83 -6.22
CA PRO A 454 24.88 -6.31 -6.24
C PRO A 454 23.97 -5.50 -5.30
N THR A 455 22.65 -5.54 -5.52
CA THR A 455 21.70 -4.88 -4.60
C THR A 455 21.50 -5.73 -3.36
N LEU A 456 21.89 -5.18 -2.20
CA LEU A 456 21.72 -5.80 -0.89
C LEU A 456 20.54 -5.15 -0.16
N LEU A 457 19.66 -5.99 0.38
CA LEU A 457 18.46 -5.58 1.10
C LEU A 457 18.72 -5.58 2.60
N SER A 458 18.15 -4.60 3.31
CA SER A 458 17.99 -4.74 4.77
C SER A 458 16.94 -5.82 5.07
N PHE A 459 16.88 -6.29 6.31
CA PHE A 459 15.82 -7.23 6.72
C PHE A 459 14.41 -6.64 6.54
N ASP A 460 14.26 -5.32 6.75
CA ASP A 460 13.01 -4.60 6.47
C ASP A 460 12.69 -4.51 4.97
N ASP A 461 13.68 -4.32 4.10
CA ASP A 461 13.46 -4.33 2.65
C ASP A 461 13.03 -5.72 2.17
N VAL A 462 13.59 -6.80 2.74
CA VAL A 462 13.12 -8.17 2.50
C VAL A 462 11.66 -8.33 2.93
N ARG A 463 11.30 -7.78 4.10
CA ARG A 463 9.91 -7.78 4.58
C ARG A 463 8.98 -7.06 3.61
N THR A 464 9.36 -5.88 3.14
CA THR A 464 8.62 -5.14 2.11
C THR A 464 8.49 -5.94 0.81
N LEU A 465 9.55 -6.63 0.36
CA LEU A 465 9.49 -7.49 -0.82
C LEU A 465 8.43 -8.60 -0.66
N PHE A 466 8.41 -9.30 0.48
CA PHE A 466 7.43 -10.35 0.77
C PHE A 466 6.02 -9.77 0.94
N HIS A 467 5.88 -8.62 1.60
CA HIS A 467 4.61 -7.92 1.75
C HIS A 467 3.95 -7.65 0.40
N GLU A 468 4.69 -6.98 -0.50
CA GLU A 468 4.15 -6.65 -1.82
C GLU A 468 3.86 -7.91 -2.63
N PHE A 469 4.70 -8.94 -2.50
CA PHE A 469 4.45 -10.20 -3.18
C PHE A 469 3.24 -10.96 -2.64
N GLY A 470 2.88 -10.81 -1.36
CA GLY A 470 1.62 -11.32 -0.83
C GLY A 470 0.39 -10.67 -1.48
N HIS A 471 0.41 -9.34 -1.69
CA HIS A 471 -0.59 -8.68 -2.55
C HIS A 471 -0.52 -9.20 -3.99
N GLY A 472 0.71 -9.40 -4.50
CA GLY A 472 0.97 -9.93 -5.83
C GLY A 472 0.29 -11.28 -6.06
N LEU A 473 0.44 -12.18 -5.09
CA LEU A 473 -0.20 -13.50 -5.04
C LEU A 473 -1.72 -13.40 -4.91
N HIS A 474 -2.24 -12.45 -4.14
CA HIS A 474 -3.69 -12.22 -4.04
C HIS A 474 -4.29 -11.81 -5.39
N GLY A 475 -3.57 -11.02 -6.20
CA GLY A 475 -3.95 -10.71 -7.57
C GLY A 475 -3.80 -11.89 -8.53
N LEU A 476 -2.67 -12.61 -8.47
CA LEU A 476 -2.33 -13.71 -9.38
C LEU A 476 -3.23 -14.94 -9.18
N LEU A 477 -3.57 -15.26 -7.93
CA LEU A 477 -4.31 -16.48 -7.56
C LEU A 477 -5.83 -16.29 -7.58
N SER A 478 -6.32 -15.07 -7.86
CA SER A 478 -7.75 -14.77 -7.98
C SER A 478 -8.45 -15.77 -8.91
N ASP A 479 -9.58 -16.31 -8.43
CA ASP A 479 -10.35 -17.33 -9.12
C ASP A 479 -11.85 -16.97 -9.06
N VAL A 480 -12.21 -15.82 -9.64
CA VAL A 480 -13.57 -15.28 -9.59
C VAL A 480 -14.19 -15.15 -10.99
N THR A 481 -15.50 -14.99 -11.02
CA THR A 481 -16.28 -14.74 -12.24
C THR A 481 -16.25 -13.27 -12.62
N TYR A 482 -16.49 -12.37 -11.66
CA TYR A 482 -16.76 -10.95 -11.93
C TYR A 482 -15.56 -10.06 -11.61
N HIS A 483 -15.26 -9.10 -12.48
CA HIS A 483 -14.05 -8.28 -12.36
C HIS A 483 -14.08 -7.41 -11.09
N GLN A 484 -15.26 -6.96 -10.67
CA GLN A 484 -15.42 -6.12 -9.48
C GLN A 484 -15.11 -6.85 -8.17
N LEU A 485 -15.00 -8.18 -8.20
CA LEU A 485 -14.70 -9.01 -7.03
C LEU A 485 -13.29 -9.63 -7.11
N SER A 486 -12.51 -9.32 -8.14
CA SER A 486 -11.23 -10.00 -8.42
C SER A 486 -10.07 -9.51 -7.54
N GLY A 487 -9.28 -10.48 -7.09
CA GLY A 487 -8.02 -10.27 -6.38
C GLY A 487 -8.17 -9.32 -5.20
N THR A 488 -7.41 -8.24 -5.22
CA THR A 488 -7.37 -7.24 -4.15
C THR A 488 -8.60 -6.34 -4.05
N ALA A 489 -9.68 -6.60 -4.80
CA ALA A 489 -10.96 -5.87 -4.73
C ALA A 489 -11.83 -6.21 -3.50
N VAL A 490 -11.18 -6.39 -2.35
CA VAL A 490 -11.75 -6.73 -1.04
C VAL A 490 -11.99 -5.49 -0.19
N LEU A 491 -12.53 -5.67 1.02
CA LEU A 491 -12.60 -4.57 2.01
C LEU A 491 -11.19 -4.12 2.39
N ARG A 492 -10.99 -2.82 2.61
CA ARG A 492 -9.66 -2.24 2.83
C ARG A 492 -8.98 -2.77 4.09
N ASP A 493 -9.72 -3.04 5.15
CA ASP A 493 -9.23 -3.66 6.41
C ASP A 493 -9.06 -5.18 6.33
N PHE A 494 -9.23 -5.75 5.14
CA PHE A 494 -8.81 -7.12 4.83
C PHE A 494 -7.67 -7.17 3.81
N VAL A 495 -7.52 -6.16 2.95
CA VAL A 495 -6.57 -6.23 1.83
C VAL A 495 -5.13 -6.49 2.29
N GLU A 496 -4.76 -5.99 3.46
CA GLU A 496 -3.42 -6.15 4.03
C GLU A 496 -3.18 -7.52 4.69
N LEU A 497 -4.20 -8.38 4.85
CA LEU A 497 -4.02 -9.72 5.42
C LEU A 497 -3.09 -10.57 4.53
N PRO A 498 -3.36 -10.79 3.23
CA PRO A 498 -2.49 -11.61 2.39
C PRO A 498 -1.05 -11.10 2.32
N SER A 499 -0.85 -9.78 2.25
CA SER A 499 0.48 -9.18 2.21
C SER A 499 1.26 -9.42 3.51
N GLN A 500 0.71 -9.04 4.65
CA GLN A 500 1.37 -9.19 5.95
C GLN A 500 1.55 -10.65 6.35
N LEU A 501 0.56 -11.50 6.06
CA LEU A 501 0.66 -12.93 6.29
C LEU A 501 1.90 -13.48 5.56
N PHE A 502 2.09 -13.14 4.29
CA PHE A 502 3.22 -13.64 3.50
C PHE A 502 4.59 -13.22 4.06
N GLU A 503 4.67 -12.12 4.82
CA GLU A 503 5.92 -11.69 5.49
C GLU A 503 6.46 -12.75 6.45
N HIS A 504 5.62 -13.59 7.05
CA HIS A 504 6.06 -14.58 8.02
C HIS A 504 7.10 -15.56 7.45
N TRP A 505 6.94 -15.97 6.19
CA TRP A 505 7.79 -16.96 5.53
C TRP A 505 9.21 -16.46 5.26
N MET A 506 9.44 -15.14 5.19
CA MET A 506 10.79 -14.61 4.99
C MET A 506 11.73 -15.00 6.13
N SER A 507 11.17 -15.23 7.33
CA SER A 507 11.91 -15.44 8.57
C SER A 507 11.96 -16.91 9.01
N GLU A 508 11.37 -17.81 8.22
CA GLU A 508 11.41 -19.24 8.51
C GLU A 508 12.83 -19.77 8.34
N PRO A 509 13.39 -20.49 9.34
CA PRO A 509 14.78 -20.96 9.30
C PRO A 509 15.14 -21.71 8.03
N ASP A 510 14.25 -22.58 7.56
CA ASP A 510 14.48 -23.37 6.35
C ASP A 510 14.48 -22.54 5.06
N VAL A 511 13.76 -21.42 5.04
CA VAL A 511 13.78 -20.46 3.92
C VAL A 511 15.09 -19.69 3.94
N LEU A 512 15.49 -19.16 5.10
CA LEU A 512 16.75 -18.44 5.28
C LEU A 512 17.96 -19.34 4.94
N ARG A 513 18.02 -20.57 5.48
CA ARG A 513 19.09 -21.54 5.16
C ARG A 513 19.17 -21.87 3.68
N ARG A 514 18.05 -21.86 2.95
CA ARG A 514 18.04 -22.19 1.52
C ARG A 514 18.45 -21.01 0.64
N HIS A 515 18.04 -19.80 0.98
CA HIS A 515 18.13 -18.65 0.06
C HIS A 515 19.02 -17.52 0.54
N ALA A 516 19.16 -17.29 1.85
CA ALA A 516 20.07 -16.27 2.36
C ALA A 516 21.52 -16.79 2.22
N ARG A 517 22.25 -16.20 1.27
CA ARG A 517 23.58 -16.65 0.82
C ARG A 517 24.52 -15.44 0.81
N HIS A 518 25.68 -15.57 1.43
CA HIS A 518 26.66 -14.50 1.46
C HIS A 518 27.11 -14.18 0.02
N VAL A 519 27.03 -12.92 -0.35
CA VAL A 519 27.20 -12.52 -1.75
C VAL A 519 28.59 -12.79 -2.32
N GLU A 520 29.63 -12.78 -1.49
CA GLU A 520 31.01 -13.06 -1.92
C GLU A 520 31.39 -14.54 -1.84
N THR A 521 30.89 -15.28 -0.85
CA THR A 521 31.37 -16.64 -0.54
C THR A 521 30.39 -17.73 -0.96
N GLY A 522 29.14 -17.36 -1.24
CA GLY A 522 28.05 -18.29 -1.54
C GLY A 522 27.61 -19.15 -0.34
N GLN A 523 28.17 -18.96 0.85
CA GLN A 523 27.83 -19.75 2.03
C GLN A 523 26.43 -19.39 2.56
N PRO A 524 25.67 -20.36 3.10
CA PRO A 524 24.40 -20.08 3.75
C PRO A 524 24.60 -19.17 4.96
N ILE A 525 23.56 -18.42 5.31
CA ILE A 525 23.52 -17.70 6.59
C ILE A 525 23.71 -18.69 7.75
N PRO A 526 24.63 -18.44 8.69
CA PRO A 526 24.86 -19.34 9.84
C PRO A 526 23.63 -19.47 10.73
N ASP A 527 23.42 -20.65 11.32
CA ASP A 527 22.31 -20.90 12.25
C ASP A 527 22.35 -19.95 13.45
N GLU A 528 23.53 -19.62 13.97
CA GLU A 528 23.71 -18.67 15.07
C GLU A 528 23.23 -17.27 14.69
N LEU A 529 23.37 -16.87 13.41
CA LEU A 529 22.88 -15.58 12.94
C LEU A 529 21.36 -15.59 12.74
N ILE A 530 20.78 -16.72 12.28
CA ILE A 530 19.32 -16.92 12.23
C ILE A 530 18.73 -16.79 13.64
N GLU A 531 19.31 -17.48 14.64
CA GLU A 531 18.84 -17.41 16.02
C GLU A 531 18.91 -15.99 16.60
N ARG A 532 20.01 -15.28 16.33
CA ARG A 532 20.15 -13.87 16.71
C ARG A 532 19.05 -13.03 16.08
N LEU A 533 18.81 -13.14 14.76
CA LEU A 533 17.73 -12.42 14.06
C LEU A 533 16.36 -12.69 14.68
N GLN A 534 16.08 -13.95 15.05
CA GLN A 534 14.83 -14.31 15.72
C GLN A 534 14.71 -13.69 17.12
N LYS A 535 15.79 -13.66 17.90
CA LYS A 535 15.83 -13.01 19.22
C LYS A 535 15.64 -11.50 19.13
N ALA A 536 16.21 -10.86 18.11
CA ALA A 536 16.09 -9.42 17.89
C ALA A 536 14.77 -8.98 17.26
N ARG A 537 13.94 -9.90 16.75
CA ARG A 537 12.65 -9.56 16.08
C ARG A 537 11.72 -8.69 16.92
N ARG A 538 11.79 -8.80 18.26
CA ARG A 538 10.98 -8.00 19.19
C ARG A 538 11.61 -6.66 19.57
N PHE A 539 12.87 -6.45 19.24
CA PHE A 539 13.57 -5.20 19.53
C PHE A 539 13.00 -4.06 18.68
N GLY A 540 12.73 -2.91 19.30
CA GLY A 540 12.20 -1.72 18.62
C GLY A 540 10.70 -1.81 18.27
N GLN A 541 10.02 -2.90 18.63
CA GLN A 541 8.59 -3.05 18.38
C GLN A 541 7.75 -2.05 19.17
N GLY A 542 8.21 -1.60 20.34
CA GLY A 542 7.54 -0.53 21.09
C GLY A 542 7.50 0.75 20.26
N TYR A 543 8.66 1.19 19.81
CA TYR A 543 8.83 2.39 18.98
C TYR A 543 8.04 2.33 17.67
N GLU A 544 8.21 1.29 16.85
CA GLU A 544 7.53 1.21 15.56
C GLU A 544 6.00 1.08 15.74
N THR A 545 5.54 0.33 16.75
CA THR A 545 4.10 0.21 17.05
C THR A 545 3.50 1.54 17.52
N VAL A 546 4.18 2.26 18.42
CA VAL A 546 3.70 3.57 18.89
C VAL A 546 3.67 4.58 17.74
N ARG A 547 4.70 4.65 16.89
CA ARG A 547 4.73 5.58 15.75
C ARG A 547 3.63 5.32 14.73
N TYR A 548 3.40 4.05 14.40
CA TYR A 548 2.31 3.66 13.51
C TYR A 548 0.95 3.99 14.14
N THR A 549 0.73 3.58 15.40
CA THR A 549 -0.55 3.74 16.10
C THR A 549 -0.87 5.22 16.31
N ALA A 550 0.14 6.05 16.58
CA ALA A 550 0.01 7.51 16.67
C ALA A 550 -0.54 8.11 15.36
N SER A 551 0.01 7.73 14.21
CA SER A 551 -0.48 8.17 12.90
C SER A 551 -1.93 7.69 12.64
N ALA A 552 -2.29 6.46 13.04
CA ALA A 552 -3.66 5.97 12.93
C ALA A 552 -4.65 6.69 13.86
N ILE A 553 -4.23 7.05 15.08
CA ILE A 553 -5.02 7.84 16.02
C ILE A 553 -5.27 9.25 15.46
N VAL A 554 -4.26 9.90 14.89
CA VAL A 554 -4.41 11.23 14.27
C VAL A 554 -5.35 11.17 13.07
N ASP A 555 -5.25 10.15 12.21
CA ASP A 555 -6.18 9.92 11.10
C ASP A 555 -7.64 9.84 11.59
N MET A 556 -7.91 8.95 12.57
CA MET A 556 -9.24 8.79 13.12
C MET A 556 -9.75 10.04 13.84
N ALA A 557 -8.89 10.76 14.57
CA ALA A 557 -9.25 12.00 15.24
C ALA A 557 -9.63 13.10 14.23
N ALA A 558 -8.86 13.26 13.14
CA ALA A 558 -9.13 14.25 12.11
C ALA A 558 -10.44 13.96 11.37
N HIS A 559 -10.66 12.72 10.94
CA HIS A 559 -11.85 12.35 10.16
C HIS A 559 -13.11 12.11 11.00
N SER A 560 -12.97 11.98 12.33
CA SER A 560 -14.08 11.95 13.29
C SER A 560 -14.38 13.32 13.90
N HIS A 561 -13.65 14.38 13.51
CA HIS A 561 -13.90 15.71 14.04
C HIS A 561 -15.30 16.21 13.60
N PRO A 562 -16.13 16.74 14.52
CA PRO A 562 -17.50 17.14 14.19
C PRO A 562 -17.58 18.44 13.39
N ASP A 563 -16.53 19.26 13.40
CA ASP A 563 -16.42 20.50 12.62
C ASP A 563 -14.96 20.75 12.18
N PRO A 564 -14.42 20.00 11.21
CA PRO A 564 -13.02 20.16 10.79
C PRO A 564 -12.73 21.54 10.17
N ALA A 565 -13.73 22.28 9.68
CA ALA A 565 -13.54 23.62 9.13
C ALA A 565 -13.16 24.67 10.19
N SER A 566 -13.43 24.37 11.47
CA SER A 566 -12.98 25.18 12.61
C SER A 566 -11.47 25.10 12.85
N ILE A 567 -10.81 24.03 12.40
CA ILE A 567 -9.37 23.82 12.60
C ILE A 567 -8.59 24.63 11.56
N LYS A 568 -7.81 25.60 12.03
CA LYS A 568 -6.98 26.47 11.18
C LYS A 568 -5.54 26.00 11.02
N ASP A 569 -5.06 25.20 11.97
CA ASP A 569 -3.69 24.68 12.00
C ASP A 569 -3.73 23.18 12.31
N TRP A 570 -3.69 22.37 11.24
CA TRP A 570 -3.69 20.91 11.35
C TRP A 570 -2.40 20.34 11.96
N PRO A 571 -1.19 20.86 11.65
CA PRO A 571 0.01 20.54 12.42
C PRO A 571 -0.14 20.76 13.94
N ALA A 572 -0.76 21.85 14.36
CA ALA A 572 -1.02 22.11 15.78
C ALA A 572 -2.05 21.12 16.37
N PHE A 573 -3.11 20.79 15.62
CA PHE A 573 -4.10 19.76 15.99
C PHE A 573 -3.43 18.39 16.18
N GLU A 574 -2.61 17.96 15.21
CA GLU A 574 -1.81 16.72 15.28
C GLU A 574 -0.98 16.69 16.56
N ALA A 575 -0.19 17.74 16.82
CA ALA A 575 0.64 17.83 18.01
C ALA A 575 -0.20 17.82 19.31
N GLN A 576 -1.36 18.46 19.33
CA GLN A 576 -2.26 18.46 20.49
C GLN A 576 -2.80 17.06 20.78
N VAL A 577 -3.35 16.38 19.77
CA VAL A 577 -3.88 15.01 19.92
C VAL A 577 -2.81 14.07 20.49
N LEU A 578 -1.58 14.17 19.99
CA LEU A 578 -0.47 13.32 20.45
C LEU A 578 -0.03 13.65 21.87
N ARG A 579 0.02 14.93 22.25
CA ARG A 579 0.32 15.35 23.64
C ARG A 579 -0.73 14.84 24.61
N GLU A 580 -2.01 14.98 24.29
CA GLU A 580 -3.12 14.50 25.13
C GLU A 580 -3.11 12.97 25.31
N ARG A 581 -2.64 12.24 24.28
CA ARG A 581 -2.44 10.78 24.35
C ARG A 581 -1.16 10.37 25.08
N GLY A 582 -0.33 11.34 25.46
CA GLY A 582 0.96 11.15 26.11
C GLY A 582 1.92 10.36 25.23
N LEU A 583 2.08 10.76 23.96
CA LEU A 583 3.14 10.24 23.10
C LEU A 583 4.51 10.52 23.78
N PRO A 584 5.36 9.51 23.98
CA PRO A 584 6.69 9.70 24.56
C PRO A 584 7.59 10.59 23.71
N ASP A 585 8.40 11.42 24.38
CA ASP A 585 9.38 12.30 23.73
C ASP A 585 10.29 11.53 22.78
N ALA A 586 10.79 12.22 21.75
CA ALA A 586 11.66 11.68 20.70
C ALA A 586 11.06 10.55 19.83
N THR A 587 9.85 10.07 20.12
CA THR A 587 9.24 8.99 19.34
C THR A 587 8.84 9.46 17.94
N GLY A 588 8.24 10.65 17.86
CA GLY A 588 7.63 11.15 16.63
C GLY A 588 6.48 10.26 16.15
N ILE A 589 6.09 10.41 14.87
CA ILE A 589 5.05 9.59 14.23
C ILE A 589 5.53 9.05 12.88
N MET A 590 4.82 8.07 12.31
CA MET A 590 5.23 7.43 11.06
C MET A 590 5.01 8.35 9.85
N HIS A 591 3.88 9.06 9.85
CA HIS A 591 3.50 10.05 8.83
C HIS A 591 2.82 11.24 9.48
N ARG A 592 3.26 12.46 9.15
CA ARG A 592 2.56 13.70 9.49
C ARG A 592 1.52 14.03 8.44
N MET A 593 0.44 14.71 8.84
CA MET A 593 -0.72 15.00 7.98
C MET A 593 -0.32 15.64 6.64
N VAL A 594 0.63 16.58 6.65
CA VAL A 594 1.08 17.36 5.48
C VAL A 594 1.79 16.53 4.39
N HIS A 595 2.25 15.32 4.69
CA HIS A 595 2.82 14.39 3.71
C HIS A 595 2.19 12.98 3.75
N PHE A 596 1.05 12.83 4.42
CA PHE A 596 0.38 11.55 4.60
C PHE A 596 -0.36 11.10 3.32
N GLN A 597 0.39 10.65 2.31
CA GLN A 597 -0.16 10.26 1.01
C GLN A 597 -1.29 9.22 1.10
N HIS A 598 -1.21 8.26 2.03
CA HIS A 598 -2.29 7.29 2.27
C HIS A 598 -3.66 7.96 2.48
N LEU A 599 -3.68 9.07 3.21
CA LEU A 599 -4.91 9.78 3.58
C LEU A 599 -5.29 10.84 2.54
N PHE A 600 -4.32 11.48 1.89
CA PHE A 600 -4.55 12.73 1.15
C PHE A 600 -4.16 12.69 -0.33
N SER A 601 -3.58 11.59 -0.83
CA SER A 601 -3.39 11.37 -2.29
C SER A 601 -4.53 10.54 -2.92
N GLY A 602 -5.63 10.41 -2.19
CA GLY A 602 -6.84 9.67 -2.54
C GLY A 602 -7.67 9.44 -1.28
N ASP A 603 -8.71 8.63 -1.35
CA ASP A 603 -9.60 8.31 -0.22
C ASP A 603 -9.41 6.88 0.34
N SER A 604 -8.55 6.09 -0.30
CA SER A 604 -8.44 4.64 -0.05
C SER A 604 -8.15 4.27 1.40
N TYR A 605 -7.36 5.08 2.12
CA TYR A 605 -7.02 4.90 3.54
C TYR A 605 -7.46 6.08 4.41
N ALA A 606 -8.27 7.02 3.90
CA ALA A 606 -8.81 8.11 4.71
C ALA A 606 -9.82 7.58 5.75
N ALA A 607 -9.65 7.93 7.04
CA ALA A 607 -10.33 7.25 8.16
C ALA A 607 -10.13 5.72 8.11
N GLY A 608 -8.89 5.33 7.80
CA GLY A 608 -8.59 4.00 7.31
C GLY A 608 -7.12 3.61 7.46
N TYR A 609 -6.25 4.42 8.07
CA TYR A 609 -4.86 3.99 8.26
C TYR A 609 -4.75 2.83 9.26
N TYR A 610 -5.72 2.68 10.17
CA TYR A 610 -5.84 1.56 11.12
C TYR A 610 -5.86 0.18 10.44
N VAL A 611 -6.18 0.12 9.14
CA VAL A 611 -6.35 -1.14 8.39
C VAL A 611 -5.12 -2.03 8.44
N TYR A 612 -3.91 -1.49 8.52
CA TYR A 612 -2.70 -2.30 8.65
C TYR A 612 -2.66 -3.03 10.00
N LEU A 613 -3.01 -2.36 11.10
CA LEU A 613 -3.07 -3.00 12.42
C LEU A 613 -4.27 -3.96 12.53
N TRP A 614 -5.40 -3.62 11.89
CA TRP A 614 -6.52 -4.54 11.79
C TRP A 614 -6.12 -5.83 11.06
N ALA A 615 -5.39 -5.72 9.96
CA ALA A 615 -4.86 -6.85 9.24
C ALA A 615 -3.76 -7.59 10.02
N GLU A 616 -2.94 -6.93 10.83
CA GLU A 616 -1.95 -7.62 11.67
C GLU A 616 -2.61 -8.49 12.76
N VAL A 617 -3.84 -8.18 13.17
CA VAL A 617 -4.64 -9.11 13.99
C VAL A 617 -4.95 -10.37 13.19
N LEU A 618 -5.43 -10.19 11.96
CA LEU A 618 -5.79 -11.30 11.08
C LEU A 618 -4.57 -12.14 10.71
N ASP A 619 -3.45 -11.51 10.37
CA ASP A 619 -2.25 -12.17 9.85
C ASP A 619 -1.57 -13.04 10.91
N ALA A 620 -1.44 -12.51 12.13
CA ALA A 620 -0.78 -13.20 13.23
C ALA A 620 -1.57 -14.44 13.63
N ASP A 621 -2.91 -14.34 13.65
CA ASP A 621 -3.80 -15.45 13.93
C ASP A 621 -3.88 -16.44 12.76
N ALA A 622 -3.88 -15.96 11.51
CA ALA A 622 -3.84 -16.80 10.33
C ALA A 622 -2.55 -17.63 10.27
N TYR A 623 -1.40 -17.03 10.57
CA TYR A 623 -0.14 -17.74 10.69
C TYR A 623 -0.13 -18.72 11.87
N GLY A 624 -0.90 -18.43 12.92
CA GLY A 624 -1.17 -19.34 14.03
C GLY A 624 -1.67 -20.72 13.57
N ALA A 625 -2.46 -20.80 12.50
CA ALA A 625 -2.93 -22.07 11.95
C ALA A 625 -1.78 -22.96 11.40
N PHE A 626 -0.71 -22.36 10.87
CA PHE A 626 0.48 -23.10 10.43
C PHE A 626 1.33 -23.54 11.63
N LYS A 627 1.43 -22.70 12.66
CA LYS A 627 2.09 -23.07 13.92
C LYS A 627 1.38 -24.25 14.61
N GLU A 628 0.05 -24.24 14.65
CA GLU A 628 -0.78 -25.33 15.17
C GLU A 628 -0.55 -26.64 14.39
N ALA A 629 -0.32 -26.55 13.08
CA ALA A 629 -0.01 -27.71 12.24
C ALA A 629 1.46 -28.19 12.38
N GLY A 630 2.34 -27.39 12.99
CA GLY A 630 3.76 -27.73 13.17
C GLY A 630 4.62 -27.64 11.91
N ASP A 631 4.08 -27.12 10.80
CA ASP A 631 4.79 -26.97 9.52
C ASP A 631 4.37 -25.65 8.84
N PRO A 632 5.32 -24.72 8.57
CA PRO A 632 5.03 -23.48 7.85
C PRO A 632 4.51 -23.70 6.42
N PHE A 633 4.59 -24.92 5.89
CA PHE A 633 4.09 -25.29 4.57
C PHE A 633 3.05 -26.42 4.61
N ALA A 634 2.40 -26.64 5.75
CA ALA A 634 1.39 -27.68 5.93
C ALA A 634 0.37 -27.71 4.77
N PRO A 635 0.32 -28.79 3.95
CA PRO A 635 -0.43 -28.79 2.69
C PRO A 635 -1.92 -28.50 2.84
N ASP A 636 -2.57 -29.09 3.85
CA ASP A 636 -3.99 -28.87 4.11
C ASP A 636 -4.29 -27.43 4.52
N VAL A 637 -3.40 -26.80 5.30
CA VAL A 637 -3.54 -25.39 5.71
C VAL A 637 -3.32 -24.48 4.51
N ALA A 638 -2.28 -24.74 3.71
CA ALA A 638 -1.98 -23.97 2.49
C ALA A 638 -3.11 -24.06 1.45
N GLN A 639 -3.73 -25.24 1.28
CA GLN A 639 -4.88 -25.41 0.39
C GLN A 639 -6.11 -24.62 0.87
N ARG A 640 -6.39 -24.62 2.19
CA ARG A 640 -7.46 -23.77 2.75
C ARG A 640 -7.13 -22.29 2.59
N LEU A 641 -5.89 -21.89 2.84
CA LEU A 641 -5.44 -20.50 2.67
C LEU A 641 -5.65 -20.03 1.24
N LYS A 642 -5.23 -20.84 0.26
CA LYS A 642 -5.44 -20.56 -1.17
C LYS A 642 -6.92 -20.36 -1.47
N ARG A 643 -7.75 -21.34 -1.11
CA ARG A 643 -9.19 -21.36 -1.45
C ARG A 643 -9.97 -20.23 -0.78
N CYS A 644 -9.74 -20.01 0.51
CA CYS A 644 -10.57 -19.10 1.30
C CYS A 644 -10.10 -17.65 1.21
N ILE A 645 -8.79 -17.40 1.02
CA ILE A 645 -8.22 -16.06 1.09
C ILE A 645 -7.67 -15.60 -0.27
N TYR A 646 -6.70 -16.31 -0.84
CA TYR A 646 -5.98 -15.83 -2.02
C TYR A 646 -6.77 -15.94 -3.33
N SER A 647 -7.67 -16.93 -3.47
CA SER A 647 -8.42 -17.15 -4.70
C SER A 647 -9.83 -16.59 -4.69
N SER A 648 -10.37 -16.32 -3.50
CA SER A 648 -11.77 -15.90 -3.34
C SER A 648 -11.99 -14.45 -3.74
N GLY A 649 -10.96 -13.59 -3.66
CA GLY A 649 -11.12 -12.15 -3.80
C GLY A 649 -12.26 -11.67 -2.89
N ASN A 650 -13.21 -10.94 -3.45
CA ASN A 650 -14.40 -10.50 -2.72
C ASN A 650 -15.66 -11.27 -3.11
N SER A 651 -15.53 -12.50 -3.61
CA SER A 651 -16.66 -13.40 -3.91
C SER A 651 -17.37 -13.92 -2.66
N VAL A 652 -16.65 -13.89 -1.52
CA VAL A 652 -17.15 -14.15 -0.17
C VAL A 652 -16.89 -12.90 0.67
N GLU A 653 -17.74 -12.62 1.67
CA GLU A 653 -17.49 -11.52 2.60
C GLU A 653 -16.18 -11.76 3.37
N PRO A 654 -15.24 -10.80 3.47
CA PRO A 654 -13.90 -11.07 3.99
C PRO A 654 -13.83 -11.62 5.42
N GLY A 655 -14.74 -11.22 6.32
CA GLY A 655 -14.83 -11.83 7.66
C GLY A 655 -15.23 -13.30 7.60
N GLN A 656 -16.23 -13.63 6.78
CA GLN A 656 -16.62 -15.03 6.52
C GLN A 656 -15.50 -15.83 5.84
N ALA A 657 -14.76 -15.21 4.92
CA ALA A 657 -13.62 -15.82 4.26
C ALA A 657 -12.51 -16.19 5.25
N PHE A 658 -12.22 -15.29 6.20
CA PHE A 658 -11.31 -15.55 7.32
C PHE A 658 -11.80 -16.67 8.22
N GLU A 659 -13.06 -16.63 8.66
CA GLU A 659 -13.64 -17.68 9.51
C GLU A 659 -13.64 -19.05 8.83
N ALA A 660 -13.92 -19.10 7.52
CA ALA A 660 -13.86 -20.33 6.74
C ALA A 660 -12.42 -20.89 6.62
N PHE A 661 -11.40 -20.03 6.66
CA PHE A 661 -10.01 -20.46 6.71
C PHE A 661 -9.61 -20.94 8.12
N ARG A 662 -9.92 -20.13 9.13
CA ARG A 662 -9.42 -20.26 10.50
C ARG A 662 -10.24 -21.24 11.36
N GLY A 663 -11.52 -21.42 11.03
CA GLY A 663 -12.50 -22.19 11.81
C GLY A 663 -13.15 -21.41 12.95
N ARG A 664 -12.77 -20.14 13.16
CA ARG A 664 -13.28 -19.24 14.20
C ARG A 664 -13.00 -17.76 13.85
N PRO A 665 -13.65 -16.80 14.53
CA PRO A 665 -13.30 -15.38 14.45
C PRO A 665 -11.84 -15.10 14.87
N PRO A 666 -11.25 -13.97 14.43
CA PRO A 666 -9.88 -13.59 14.78
C PRO A 666 -9.73 -13.23 16.27
N VAL A 667 -8.55 -13.46 16.83
CA VAL A 667 -8.20 -13.12 18.22
C VAL A 667 -6.96 -12.24 18.31
N LEU A 668 -6.84 -11.42 19.36
CA LEU A 668 -5.77 -10.42 19.51
C LEU A 668 -4.45 -10.98 20.06
N ASP A 669 -4.48 -12.05 20.85
CA ASP A 669 -3.29 -12.53 21.56
C ASP A 669 -2.08 -12.81 20.64
N PRO A 670 -2.24 -13.44 19.45
CA PRO A 670 -1.14 -13.65 18.51
C PRO A 670 -0.46 -12.36 18.07
N LEU A 671 -1.20 -11.25 17.91
CA LEU A 671 -0.63 -9.94 17.58
C LEU A 671 0.28 -9.44 18.72
N PHE A 672 -0.22 -9.49 19.95
CA PHE A 672 0.55 -9.02 21.10
C PHE A 672 1.80 -9.87 21.34
N GLU A 673 1.72 -11.18 21.15
CA GLU A 673 2.90 -12.07 21.20
C GLU A 673 3.91 -11.78 20.08
N LYS A 674 3.42 -11.53 18.85
CA LYS A 674 4.23 -11.19 17.67
C LYS A 674 5.02 -9.90 17.93
N LYS A 675 4.37 -8.88 18.48
CA LYS A 675 4.97 -7.56 18.76
C LYS A 675 5.69 -7.45 20.10
N GLY A 676 5.70 -8.50 20.94
CA GLY A 676 6.29 -8.43 22.28
C GLY A 676 5.56 -7.49 23.23
N LEU A 677 4.25 -7.34 23.04
CA LEU A 677 3.34 -6.48 23.81
C LEU A 677 2.43 -7.26 24.77
N ALA A 678 2.55 -8.60 24.78
CA ALA A 678 1.84 -9.44 25.74
C ALA A 678 2.29 -9.10 27.17
N GLU A 679 1.37 -9.16 28.13
CA GLU A 679 1.72 -9.02 29.54
C GLU A 679 2.72 -10.13 29.92
N PRO A 680 3.75 -9.83 30.72
CA PRO A 680 4.61 -10.88 31.27
C PRO A 680 3.74 -11.88 32.05
N ALA A 681 3.89 -13.16 31.75
CA ALA A 681 3.21 -14.25 32.46
C ALA A 681 3.60 -14.31 33.94
#